data_AF-A0A0Q4WNL2-F1
#
_entry.id   AF-A0A0Q4WNL2-F1
#
_cell.length_a   1.000
_cell.length_b   1.000
_cell.length_c   1.000
_cell.angle_alpha   90.00
_cell.angle_beta   90.00
_cell.angle_gamma   90.00
#
_symmetry.space_group_name_H-M   'P 1'
#
loop_
_entity.id
_entity.type
_entity.pdbx_description
1 polymer ?
#
loop_
_entity_poly.entity_id
_entity_poly.type
_entity_poly.pdbx_seq_one_letter_code
_entity_poly.pdbx_strand_id
1 'polypeptide(L)'
;MMGSAAVIGATAIRDSVSWAKIETTPGVYDFSDPSVAYVRKALDQGLDVTLVFSATNSLYDGGTTPNTSAGLVAYAKFVTATVHHFKGVSAIEIGNEFNGNNFVSGVVQKDSYSLRDDHYMDILTAVARSISESSPTVKILGGATHSIPVAYLTELFNKGALDLIDGVTIHPYTSTPEQLGDQLDVLKAAMGAHQTPIYVTEFGQNFKSLEEAPAYLVKMTAVMAAAGVASADWYALQEQKWFPNMELVDRAGAVTPAGKAFAFIQDHLLNLGTPTKISTDSATYGYLFGRSTLVIWGEDQTIELTGPTTYYKASGEKIEHFDGKIAFGEPIIAISETPIVAGETFFSTGTGIVADSLHDFDVSNAKGSAAGFEGYWSYYQLSGTGVMTPLYTMSGGARADEPWTPYIGTEGLRPLRVDAASVNPVDFGNGHTPSAKYAVVERFTAKTADDLRIVGHWDVSDKSTDGADLKILHNGKAIYRSVIFDPLNGNVLDLNLEHIAVSAGDTIDFVFGSNTSSTGGDLTARRITILSESPLATLPEAGDDAPSPSPPRTEIRAGNTVEGTLGKDVLTPSKFVLGRTAVTHYDDTLYGRDGDDRLDGGAGADRMYGGAGKDTYTVDNVLDRAIEIQSDGSDEGGVDLVKASADFTLERYVEKLTLTGTTDINGMGNNMANSIKGNAGSNILRGEDGADKLYSGDGDDRLYGGEGHDHMDGGAGADAMFGGAGNDTYVVDDLRDTVDEDDDPTGIDLVKSSVPFALGKNIENLTQTGTAAIDGRGNELANKITGTVAGNTINGGAGDDTLSGGGGADVLFGDTGNDTLSGGAEGDTLYGGAGNDRLDGGAGADAMHGGTGNDTYIVVDLSDTVGEIDDATGVDSVSSSVSFALGLNVENLSLTGTAAVDGTGNALANKIAGNAGANALSGGGGNDRLSGGAGDDVLAGGAGLDILTGGVGADTFVFSQASATSTDKVSDFCSAEGDRLMFQASNLDLDLGHGLDPDGTLSADYFAIVSGKTMQSTQNHGQFLFNVMSKTLFWDADGDSGGSQSQAAVAIASFNFASDIIAKNLLDGWDFGFQ
;
A
#
# COMPACT_ATOMS: atom_id res chain seq x y z
N MET A 1 -27.13 14.30 17.56
CA MET A 1 -26.39 13.83 16.37
C MET A 1 -26.47 12.31 16.25
N MET A 2 -25.79 11.49 17.07
CA MET A 2 -25.86 10.02 16.90
C MET A 2 -27.23 9.38 17.12
N GLY A 3 -28.03 9.90 18.06
CA GLY A 3 -29.44 9.47 18.18
C GLY A 3 -30.29 9.74 16.93
N SER A 4 -29.83 10.60 16.02
CA SER A 4 -30.53 10.94 14.77
C SER A 4 -30.06 10.09 13.57
N ALA A 5 -28.82 9.56 13.61
CA ALA A 5 -28.32 8.63 12.59
C ALA A 5 -29.12 7.32 12.56
N ALA A 6 -29.42 6.77 13.74
CA ALA A 6 -30.30 5.61 13.89
C ALA A 6 -31.75 5.87 13.40
N VAL A 7 -32.23 7.12 13.50
CA VAL A 7 -33.60 7.47 13.07
C VAL A 7 -33.75 7.46 11.54
N ILE A 8 -32.67 7.73 10.80
CA ILE A 8 -32.67 7.75 9.33
C ILE A 8 -32.11 6.46 8.71
N GLY A 9 -31.77 5.45 9.52
CA GLY A 9 -31.21 4.18 9.05
C GLY A 9 -29.81 4.31 8.45
N ALA A 10 -29.01 5.26 8.91
CA ALA A 10 -27.60 5.33 8.48
C ALA A 10 -26.84 4.09 8.96
N THR A 11 -26.07 3.48 8.07
CA THR A 11 -25.23 2.30 8.35
C THR A 11 -23.76 2.62 8.44
N ALA A 12 -23.35 3.78 7.92
CA ALA A 12 -21.97 4.22 7.88
C ALA A 12 -21.85 5.71 8.21
N ILE A 13 -20.65 6.13 8.56
CA ILE A 13 -20.28 7.53 8.72
C ILE A 13 -18.84 7.78 8.30
N ARG A 14 -18.64 8.93 7.67
CA ARG A 14 -17.33 9.53 7.44
C ARG A 14 -17.16 10.76 8.32
N ASP A 15 -16.05 10.84 9.05
CA ASP A 15 -15.75 12.02 9.87
C ASP A 15 -14.24 12.28 9.96
N SER A 16 -13.89 13.52 10.31
CA SER A 16 -12.52 14.01 10.34
C SER A 16 -11.91 13.98 11.73
N VAL A 17 -10.65 13.53 11.82
CA VAL A 17 -9.83 13.63 13.03
C VAL A 17 -8.72 14.65 12.81
N SER A 18 -8.58 15.59 13.75
CA SER A 18 -7.61 16.67 13.65
C SER A 18 -6.29 16.31 14.33
N TRP A 19 -5.23 16.16 13.55
CA TRP A 19 -3.87 15.86 14.04
C TRP A 19 -3.39 16.86 15.09
N ALA A 20 -3.47 18.17 14.79
CA ALA A 20 -3.03 19.23 15.69
C ALA A 20 -3.75 19.30 17.04
N LYS A 21 -4.95 18.70 17.17
CA LYS A 21 -5.69 18.65 18.45
C LYS A 21 -5.31 17.45 19.28
N ILE A 22 -5.03 16.32 18.64
CA ILE A 22 -4.70 15.06 19.31
C ILE A 22 -3.23 15.05 19.72
N GLU A 23 -2.32 15.50 18.86
CA GLU A 23 -0.90 15.57 19.15
C GLU A 23 -0.47 17.01 19.41
N THR A 24 -0.49 17.41 20.68
CA THR A 24 -0.03 18.74 21.13
C THR A 24 1.41 18.72 21.66
N THR A 25 1.96 17.54 21.89
CA THR A 25 3.36 17.28 22.25
C THR A 25 3.88 16.16 21.35
N PRO A 26 5.09 16.27 20.77
CA PRO A 26 5.61 15.26 19.84
C PRO A 26 5.57 13.83 20.42
N GLY A 27 4.94 12.91 19.71
CA GLY A 27 4.80 11.50 20.10
C GLY A 27 3.78 11.21 21.21
N VAL A 28 3.01 12.21 21.66
CA VAL A 28 2.00 12.04 22.74
C VAL A 28 0.61 12.36 22.20
N TYR A 29 -0.28 11.35 22.23
CA TYR A 29 -1.62 11.43 21.65
C TYR A 29 -2.72 11.53 22.72
N ASP A 30 -3.50 12.61 22.72
CA ASP A 30 -4.63 12.84 23.63
C ASP A 30 -5.99 12.65 22.93
N PHE A 31 -6.56 11.45 23.06
CA PHE A 31 -7.89 11.12 22.53
C PHE A 31 -9.05 11.53 23.45
N SER A 32 -8.81 12.34 24.49
CA SER A 32 -9.88 12.91 25.31
C SER A 32 -10.53 14.15 24.67
N ASP A 33 -10.02 14.63 23.53
CA ASP A 33 -10.55 15.79 22.82
C ASP A 33 -12.04 15.58 22.46
N PRO A 34 -12.95 16.53 22.79
CA PRO A 34 -14.37 16.39 22.52
C PRO A 34 -14.74 16.20 21.05
N SER A 35 -13.87 16.58 20.10
CA SER A 35 -14.11 16.41 18.66
C SER A 35 -14.04 14.96 18.20
N VAL A 36 -13.34 14.08 18.90
CA VAL A 36 -13.29 12.63 18.55
C VAL A 36 -14.24 11.76 19.38
N ALA A 37 -14.92 12.33 20.38
CA ALA A 37 -15.92 11.64 21.18
C ALA A 37 -17.11 11.11 20.37
N TYR A 38 -17.31 11.62 19.16
CA TYR A 38 -18.36 11.19 18.24
C TYR A 38 -18.01 9.87 17.53
N VAL A 39 -16.74 9.65 17.19
CA VAL A 39 -16.24 8.41 16.56
C VAL A 39 -16.55 7.20 17.45
N ARG A 40 -16.23 7.28 18.75
CA ARG A 40 -16.54 6.23 19.72
C ARG A 40 -18.03 5.90 19.77
N LYS A 41 -18.89 6.92 19.73
CA LYS A 41 -20.35 6.73 19.76
C LYS A 41 -20.90 6.09 18.48
N ALA A 42 -20.28 6.37 17.33
CA ALA A 42 -20.64 5.72 16.07
C ALA A 42 -20.30 4.22 16.12
N LEU A 43 -19.09 3.89 16.58
CA LEU A 43 -18.63 2.51 16.77
C LEU A 43 -19.49 1.75 17.80
N ASP A 44 -19.83 2.37 18.93
CA ASP A 44 -20.72 1.79 19.95
C ASP A 44 -22.14 1.49 19.40
N GLN A 45 -22.56 2.19 18.34
CA GLN A 45 -23.82 1.96 17.64
C GLN A 45 -23.71 0.94 16.50
N GLY A 46 -22.52 0.42 16.23
CA GLY A 46 -22.26 -0.54 15.16
C GLY A 46 -22.30 0.07 13.76
N LEU A 47 -22.03 1.37 13.62
CA LEU A 47 -21.88 2.01 12.31
C LEU A 47 -20.51 1.68 11.72
N ASP A 48 -20.45 1.50 10.40
CA ASP A 48 -19.18 1.48 9.67
C ASP A 48 -18.57 2.89 9.71
N VAL A 49 -17.29 3.00 10.09
CA VAL A 49 -16.63 4.30 10.27
C VAL A 49 -15.46 4.43 9.31
N THR A 50 -15.51 5.46 8.45
CA THR A 50 -14.38 5.94 7.64
C THR A 50 -13.78 7.18 8.28
N LEU A 51 -12.50 7.15 8.64
CA LEU A 51 -11.80 8.30 9.21
C LEU A 51 -10.98 9.03 8.16
N VAL A 52 -11.10 10.36 8.11
CA VAL A 52 -10.22 11.23 7.33
C VAL A 52 -9.38 12.11 8.26
N PHE A 53 -8.13 12.38 7.91
CA PHE A 53 -7.18 13.03 8.82
C PHE A 53 -6.74 14.40 8.31
N SER A 54 -6.72 15.41 9.19
CA SER A 54 -6.09 16.69 8.83
C SER A 54 -4.58 16.53 8.75
N ALA A 55 -3.97 16.94 7.65
CA ALA A 55 -2.53 16.74 7.42
C ALA A 55 -1.61 17.73 8.16
N THR A 56 -2.13 18.75 8.85
CA THR A 56 -1.27 19.81 9.42
C THR A 56 -1.14 19.73 10.94
N ASN A 57 0.08 19.95 11.44
CA ASN A 57 0.37 20.10 12.87
C ASN A 57 1.55 21.05 13.08
N SER A 58 1.40 22.09 13.92
CA SER A 58 2.43 23.10 14.17
C SER A 58 3.75 22.57 14.74
N LEU A 59 3.75 21.34 15.25
CA LEU A 59 4.95 20.66 15.75
C LEU A 59 5.90 20.22 14.63
N TYR A 60 5.38 20.01 13.42
CA TYR A 60 6.10 19.45 12.28
C TYR A 60 5.94 20.35 11.05
N ASP A 61 6.97 20.43 10.21
CA ASP A 61 6.96 21.16 8.93
C ASP A 61 6.36 22.57 9.01
N GLY A 62 6.60 23.28 10.12
CA GLY A 62 6.10 24.63 10.36
C GLY A 62 4.58 24.76 10.40
N GLY A 63 3.83 23.68 10.67
CA GLY A 63 2.36 23.68 10.66
C GLY A 63 1.75 23.60 9.27
N THR A 64 2.52 23.12 8.30
CA THR A 64 2.07 22.96 6.91
C THR A 64 1.78 21.49 6.59
N THR A 65 1.40 21.20 5.34
CA THR A 65 1.22 19.83 4.88
C THR A 65 2.58 19.10 4.92
N PRO A 66 2.63 17.82 5.36
CA PRO A 66 3.89 17.11 5.57
C PRO A 66 4.68 17.05 4.27
N ASN A 67 5.96 17.42 4.34
CA ASN A 67 6.86 17.47 3.19
C ASN A 67 8.31 17.12 3.53
N THR A 68 8.61 16.84 4.81
CA THR A 68 9.89 16.27 5.22
C THR A 68 9.71 14.82 5.68
N SER A 69 10.79 14.02 5.63
CA SER A 69 10.76 12.64 6.12
C SER A 69 10.29 12.54 7.57
N ALA A 70 10.69 13.49 8.43
CA ALA A 70 10.25 13.53 9.82
C ALA A 70 8.75 13.85 9.94
N GLY A 71 8.23 14.78 9.13
CA GLY A 71 6.80 15.11 9.09
C GLY A 71 5.95 13.95 8.58
N LEU A 72 6.41 13.25 7.53
CA LEU A 72 5.74 12.07 6.96
C LEU A 72 5.65 10.92 7.98
N VAL A 73 6.77 10.61 8.65
CA VAL A 73 6.81 9.58 9.70
C VAL A 73 5.92 9.95 10.89
N ALA A 74 5.95 11.21 11.32
CA ALA A 74 5.11 11.67 12.43
C ALA A 74 3.61 11.59 12.08
N TYR A 75 3.24 11.97 10.86
CA TYR A 75 1.87 11.87 10.38
C TYR A 75 1.40 10.41 10.31
N ALA A 76 2.22 9.51 9.76
CA ALA A 76 1.90 8.07 9.72
C ALA A 76 1.71 7.49 11.13
N LYS A 77 2.61 7.80 12.08
CA LYS A 77 2.48 7.37 13.48
C LYS A 77 1.20 7.88 14.13
N PHE A 78 0.82 9.12 13.87
CA PHE A 78 -0.45 9.68 14.35
C PHE A 78 -1.67 8.93 13.79
N VAL A 79 -1.69 8.67 12.48
CA VAL A 79 -2.79 7.94 11.85
C VAL A 79 -2.90 6.53 12.45
N THR A 80 -1.79 5.82 12.56
CA THR A 80 -1.70 4.49 13.16
C THR A 80 -2.17 4.49 14.61
N ALA A 81 -1.66 5.39 15.46
CA ALA A 81 -2.09 5.51 16.85
C ALA A 81 -3.61 5.79 16.96
N THR A 82 -4.17 6.56 16.03
CA THR A 82 -5.61 6.84 15.99
C THR A 82 -6.43 5.60 15.64
N VAL A 83 -5.99 4.82 14.66
CA VAL A 83 -6.66 3.56 14.26
C VAL A 83 -6.61 2.54 15.39
N HIS A 84 -5.45 2.36 16.04
CA HIS A 84 -5.30 1.46 17.20
C HIS A 84 -6.20 1.87 18.38
N HIS A 85 -6.37 3.18 18.61
CA HIS A 85 -7.26 3.68 19.65
C HIS A 85 -8.74 3.35 19.37
N PHE A 86 -9.19 3.51 18.11
CA PHE A 86 -10.58 3.31 17.70
C PHE A 86 -10.78 1.93 17.06
N LYS A 87 -10.77 0.89 17.88
CA LYS A 87 -11.06 -0.49 17.44
C LYS A 87 -12.42 -0.56 16.72
N GLY A 88 -12.43 -1.11 15.50
CA GLY A 88 -13.64 -1.27 14.67
C GLY A 88 -13.83 -0.24 13.57
N VAL A 89 -12.90 0.71 13.38
CA VAL A 89 -12.84 1.55 12.17
C VAL A 89 -12.72 0.65 10.93
N SER A 90 -13.54 0.88 9.93
CA SER A 90 -13.62 0.02 8.73
C SER A 90 -12.70 0.51 7.61
N ALA A 91 -12.46 1.81 7.54
CA ALA A 91 -11.61 2.41 6.54
C ALA A 91 -10.96 3.72 7.03
N ILE A 92 -9.86 4.08 6.39
CA ILE A 92 -9.26 5.41 6.47
C ILE A 92 -9.17 6.04 5.08
N GLU A 93 -9.36 7.36 5.01
CA GLU A 93 -9.12 8.14 3.79
C GLU A 93 -7.90 9.04 3.99
N ILE A 94 -6.93 8.90 3.08
CA ILE A 94 -5.67 9.64 3.16
C ILE A 94 -5.79 10.98 2.43
N GLY A 95 -5.92 12.04 3.23
CA GLY A 95 -6.09 13.41 2.75
C GLY A 95 -7.55 13.79 2.50
N ASN A 96 -7.79 15.05 2.14
CA ASN A 96 -9.11 15.57 1.79
C ASN A 96 -8.97 16.66 0.73
N GLU A 97 -9.52 16.46 -0.45
CA GLU A 97 -9.43 17.39 -1.60
C GLU A 97 -7.99 17.87 -1.90
N PHE A 98 -7.04 16.93 -1.94
CA PHE A 98 -5.60 17.21 -2.04
C PHE A 98 -5.19 17.82 -3.39
N ASN A 99 -5.98 17.56 -4.44
CA ASN A 99 -5.85 18.21 -5.74
C ASN A 99 -6.22 19.72 -5.71
N GLY A 100 -6.85 20.20 -4.63
CA GLY A 100 -7.22 21.59 -4.41
C GLY A 100 -6.25 22.36 -3.52
N ASN A 101 -6.27 23.70 -3.60
CA ASN A 101 -5.43 24.55 -2.74
C ASN A 101 -6.00 24.77 -1.32
N ASN A 102 -7.24 24.35 -1.04
CA ASN A 102 -7.92 24.71 0.22
C ASN A 102 -7.49 23.84 1.41
N PHE A 103 -7.00 22.63 1.15
CA PHE A 103 -6.64 21.63 2.17
C PHE A 103 -5.15 21.25 2.17
N VAL A 104 -4.41 21.79 1.21
CA VAL A 104 -2.95 21.69 1.11
C VAL A 104 -2.34 23.05 1.44
N SER A 105 -1.25 23.08 2.22
CA SER A 105 -0.63 24.31 2.70
C SER A 105 0.90 24.24 2.64
N GLY A 106 1.55 25.41 2.72
CA GLY A 106 3.01 25.50 2.82
C GLY A 106 3.72 25.40 1.48
N VAL A 107 4.78 24.58 1.42
CA VAL A 107 5.61 24.35 0.23
C VAL A 107 4.79 23.58 -0.81
N VAL A 108 4.16 22.47 -0.39
CA VAL A 108 3.31 21.61 -1.22
C VAL A 108 2.22 22.39 -1.99
N GLN A 109 1.60 23.39 -1.36
CA GLN A 109 0.57 24.23 -2.00
C GLN A 109 1.13 25.10 -3.14
N LYS A 110 2.41 25.47 -3.06
CA LYS A 110 3.09 26.38 -4.01
C LYS A 110 3.81 25.65 -5.13
N ASP A 111 4.02 24.34 -4.99
CA ASP A 111 4.72 23.54 -5.98
C ASP A 111 3.88 23.30 -7.24
N SER A 112 4.53 22.82 -8.30
CA SER A 112 3.84 22.37 -9.51
C SER A 112 2.87 21.23 -9.19
N TYR A 113 1.88 21.02 -10.06
CA TYR A 113 0.94 19.91 -9.88
C TYR A 113 1.66 18.56 -9.78
N SER A 114 2.63 18.29 -10.66
CA SER A 114 3.45 17.06 -10.59
C SER A 114 4.13 16.85 -9.24
N LEU A 115 4.73 17.90 -8.67
CA LEU A 115 5.39 17.84 -7.36
C LEU A 115 4.40 17.69 -6.22
N ARG A 116 3.18 18.22 -6.37
CA ARG A 116 2.10 18.01 -5.41
C ARG A 116 1.61 16.56 -5.44
N ASP A 117 1.54 15.98 -6.63
CA ASP A 117 1.17 14.58 -6.83
C ASP A 117 2.24 13.68 -6.20
N ASP A 118 3.52 14.01 -6.36
CA ASP A 118 4.63 13.35 -5.66
C ASP A 118 4.49 13.46 -4.13
N HIS A 119 4.21 14.65 -3.60
CA HIS A 119 3.97 14.84 -2.16
C HIS A 119 2.74 14.08 -1.64
N TYR A 120 1.69 13.96 -2.44
CA TYR A 120 0.55 13.11 -2.08
C TYR A 120 0.97 11.65 -2.02
N MET A 121 1.74 11.19 -3.01
CA MET A 121 2.27 9.82 -3.05
C MET A 121 3.20 9.53 -1.87
N ASP A 122 4.03 10.49 -1.44
CA ASP A 122 4.87 10.35 -0.24
C ASP A 122 4.03 10.13 1.03
N ILE A 123 2.98 10.93 1.21
CA ILE A 123 2.05 10.81 2.34
C ILE A 123 1.29 9.48 2.26
N LEU A 124 0.77 9.16 1.08
CA LEU A 124 0.01 7.93 0.84
C LEU A 124 0.85 6.70 1.16
N THR A 125 2.08 6.66 0.64
CA THR A 125 3.03 5.56 0.86
C THR A 125 3.39 5.43 2.34
N ALA A 126 3.71 6.53 3.02
CA ALA A 126 4.08 6.51 4.43
C ALA A 126 2.94 5.98 5.32
N VAL A 127 1.70 6.40 5.07
CA VAL A 127 0.55 5.95 5.85
C VAL A 127 0.12 4.54 5.46
N ALA A 128 0.05 4.23 4.18
CA ALA A 128 -0.35 2.90 3.69
C ALA A 128 0.59 1.82 4.21
N ARG A 129 1.90 2.08 4.22
CA ARG A 129 2.90 1.21 4.82
C ARG A 129 2.62 0.99 6.32
N SER A 130 2.48 2.07 7.10
CA SER A 130 2.26 1.96 8.54
C SER A 130 0.96 1.25 8.92
N ILE A 131 -0.11 1.41 8.12
CA ILE A 131 -1.42 0.80 8.39
C ILE A 131 -1.49 -0.64 7.91
N SER A 132 -0.92 -0.97 6.75
CA SER A 132 -0.84 -2.35 6.27
C SER A 132 -0.01 -3.24 7.21
N GLU A 133 1.03 -2.68 7.83
CA GLU A 133 1.86 -3.35 8.85
C GLU A 133 1.11 -3.55 10.18
N SER A 134 0.39 -2.54 10.66
CA SER A 134 -0.12 -2.53 12.04
C SER A 134 -1.62 -2.80 12.20
N SER A 135 -2.40 -2.75 11.11
CA SER A 135 -3.87 -2.88 11.11
C SER A 135 -4.40 -3.37 9.75
N PRO A 136 -4.00 -4.58 9.28
CA PRO A 136 -4.25 -5.06 7.91
C PRO A 136 -5.73 -5.24 7.56
N THR A 137 -6.63 -5.21 8.54
CA THR A 137 -8.09 -5.30 8.31
C THR A 137 -8.75 -3.97 7.98
N VAL A 138 -8.04 -2.84 8.15
CA VAL A 138 -8.57 -1.50 7.90
C VAL A 138 -8.28 -1.10 6.46
N LYS A 139 -9.33 -0.76 5.71
CA LYS A 139 -9.18 -0.37 4.29
C LYS A 139 -8.50 0.99 4.16
N ILE A 140 -7.54 1.09 3.26
CA ILE A 140 -6.85 2.33 2.91
C ILE A 140 -7.50 2.90 1.66
N LEU A 141 -8.14 4.07 1.78
CA LEU A 141 -8.79 4.77 0.68
C LEU A 141 -7.94 6.00 0.29
N GLY A 142 -7.75 6.23 -1.01
CA GLY A 142 -6.90 7.31 -1.52
C GLY A 142 -7.37 7.91 -2.85
N GLY A 143 -6.75 9.02 -3.24
CA GLY A 143 -7.20 9.92 -4.30
C GLY A 143 -7.60 11.27 -3.72
N ALA A 144 -8.51 11.25 -2.74
CA ALA A 144 -8.95 12.40 -1.95
C ALA A 144 -9.22 13.64 -2.81
N THR A 145 -10.08 13.52 -3.84
CA THR A 145 -10.23 14.58 -4.84
C THR A 145 -11.47 15.44 -4.64
N HIS A 146 -11.33 16.74 -4.86
CA HIS A 146 -12.44 17.59 -5.25
C HIS A 146 -12.82 17.30 -6.71
N SER A 147 -14.10 17.03 -6.98
CA SER A 147 -14.62 16.61 -8.30
C SER A 147 -14.00 15.30 -8.80
N ILE A 148 -14.04 15.05 -10.11
CA ILE A 148 -13.45 13.87 -10.78
C ILE A 148 -12.32 14.33 -11.74
N PRO A 149 -11.15 14.71 -11.22
CA PRO A 149 -10.03 15.18 -12.03
C PRO A 149 -9.29 13.98 -12.65
N VAL A 150 -9.83 13.40 -13.73
CA VAL A 150 -9.29 12.15 -14.32
C VAL A 150 -7.79 12.22 -14.55
N ALA A 151 -7.26 13.34 -15.07
CA ALA A 151 -5.83 13.48 -15.32
C ALA A 151 -4.95 13.41 -14.06
N TYR A 152 -5.39 14.01 -12.94
CA TYR A 152 -4.68 13.91 -11.65
C TYR A 152 -4.71 12.47 -11.15
N LEU A 153 -5.87 11.81 -11.21
CA LEU A 153 -6.00 10.42 -10.80
C LEU A 153 -5.16 9.48 -11.67
N THR A 154 -5.14 9.69 -13.00
CA THR A 154 -4.27 8.94 -13.93
C THR A 154 -2.80 9.12 -13.57
N GLU A 155 -2.37 10.33 -13.23
CA GLU A 155 -0.98 10.56 -12.82
C GLU A 155 -0.64 9.83 -11.52
N LEU A 156 -1.52 9.84 -10.53
CA LEU A 156 -1.35 9.03 -9.32
C LEU A 156 -1.30 7.52 -9.63
N PHE A 157 -2.17 7.04 -10.52
CA PHE A 157 -2.18 5.63 -10.92
C PHE A 157 -0.87 5.23 -11.61
N ASN A 158 -0.34 6.08 -12.49
CA ASN A 158 0.95 5.87 -13.14
C ASN A 158 2.13 5.86 -12.14
N LYS A 159 1.96 6.49 -10.97
CA LYS A 159 2.92 6.48 -9.86
C LYS A 159 2.71 5.31 -8.88
N GLY A 160 1.81 4.37 -9.19
CA GLY A 160 1.58 3.16 -8.38
C GLY A 160 0.56 3.34 -7.25
N ALA A 161 -0.26 4.41 -7.26
CA ALA A 161 -1.24 4.63 -6.19
C ALA A 161 -2.24 3.48 -6.03
N LEU A 162 -2.60 2.79 -7.13
CA LEU A 162 -3.56 1.68 -7.11
C LEU A 162 -3.04 0.43 -6.39
N ASP A 163 -1.72 0.31 -6.21
CA ASP A 163 -1.10 -0.80 -5.49
C ASP A 163 -1.04 -0.52 -3.97
N LEU A 164 -1.28 0.72 -3.56
CA LEU A 164 -1.23 1.17 -2.17
C LEU A 164 -2.61 1.34 -1.51
N ILE A 165 -3.70 1.25 -2.27
CA ILE A 165 -5.06 1.58 -1.80
C ILE A 165 -6.05 0.47 -2.11
N ASP A 166 -6.97 0.25 -1.18
CA ASP A 166 -8.12 -0.64 -1.33
C ASP A 166 -9.27 0.03 -2.10
N GLY A 167 -9.24 1.35 -2.27
CA GLY A 167 -10.31 2.10 -2.94
C GLY A 167 -9.93 3.51 -3.37
N VAL A 168 -10.44 3.94 -4.53
CA VAL A 168 -10.25 5.30 -5.07
C VAL A 168 -11.35 6.22 -4.56
N THR A 169 -11.01 7.35 -3.91
CA THR A 169 -11.98 8.31 -3.37
C THR A 169 -12.14 9.56 -4.24
N ILE A 170 -13.40 9.99 -4.41
CA ILE A 170 -13.77 11.18 -5.21
C ILE A 170 -14.92 11.96 -4.56
N HIS A 171 -14.95 13.29 -4.77
CA HIS A 171 -16.05 14.17 -4.34
C HIS A 171 -16.81 14.81 -5.53
N PRO A 172 -17.77 14.12 -6.17
CA PRO A 172 -18.46 14.62 -7.37
C PRO A 172 -19.56 15.65 -7.04
N TYR A 173 -19.17 16.86 -6.65
CA TYR A 173 -20.10 17.99 -6.54
C TYR A 173 -20.54 18.47 -7.94
N THR A 174 -21.62 17.89 -8.46
CA THR A 174 -22.18 18.23 -9.78
C THR A 174 -23.62 18.71 -9.67
N SER A 175 -24.05 19.64 -10.54
CA SER A 175 -25.46 20.00 -10.69
C SER A 175 -26.21 19.11 -11.70
N THR A 176 -25.50 18.23 -12.40
CA THR A 176 -26.00 17.37 -13.49
C THR A 176 -25.71 15.89 -13.21
N PRO A 177 -26.45 15.24 -12.29
CA PRO A 177 -26.27 13.82 -11.96
C PRO A 177 -26.23 12.90 -13.19
N GLU A 178 -26.96 13.26 -14.24
CA GLU A 178 -27.08 12.50 -15.48
C GLU A 178 -25.73 12.30 -16.20
N GLN A 179 -24.81 13.26 -16.07
CA GLN A 179 -23.49 13.24 -16.72
C GLN A 179 -22.43 12.47 -15.89
N LEU A 180 -22.72 12.18 -14.62
CA LEU A 180 -21.79 11.51 -13.73
C LEU A 180 -21.46 10.09 -14.19
N GLY A 181 -22.42 9.38 -14.80
CA GLY A 181 -22.20 8.03 -15.32
C GLY A 181 -21.06 7.99 -16.34
N ASP A 182 -21.10 8.90 -17.32
CA ASP A 182 -20.07 8.99 -18.36
C ASP A 182 -18.70 9.37 -17.77
N GLN A 183 -18.68 10.24 -16.77
CA GLN A 183 -17.44 10.62 -16.07
C GLN A 183 -16.83 9.45 -15.29
N LEU A 184 -17.66 8.63 -14.65
CA LEU A 184 -17.21 7.43 -13.94
C LEU A 184 -16.70 6.36 -14.92
N ASP A 185 -17.30 6.24 -16.10
CA ASP A 185 -16.83 5.30 -17.12
C ASP A 185 -15.46 5.71 -17.69
N VAL A 186 -15.21 7.01 -17.87
CA VAL A 186 -13.88 7.52 -18.23
C VAL A 186 -12.86 7.26 -17.12
N LEU A 187 -13.23 7.47 -15.85
CA LEU A 187 -12.33 7.19 -14.73
C LEU A 187 -11.98 5.70 -14.66
N LYS A 188 -12.95 4.80 -14.78
CA LYS A 188 -12.70 3.35 -14.81
C LYS A 188 -11.80 2.96 -15.99
N ALA A 189 -11.99 3.57 -17.15
CA ALA A 189 -11.12 3.33 -18.29
C ALA A 189 -9.67 3.75 -17.99
N ALA A 190 -9.46 4.83 -17.23
CA ALA A 190 -8.14 5.28 -16.80
C ALA A 190 -7.50 4.36 -15.74
N MET A 191 -8.30 3.62 -14.97
CA MET A 191 -7.82 2.60 -14.02
C MET A 191 -7.37 1.30 -14.71
N GLY A 192 -7.64 1.16 -16.01
CA GLY A 192 -7.19 0.02 -16.81
C GLY A 192 -7.75 -1.32 -16.32
N ALA A 193 -6.86 -2.29 -16.09
CA ALA A 193 -7.22 -3.64 -15.64
C ALA A 193 -7.42 -3.76 -14.12
N HIS A 194 -7.05 -2.73 -13.34
CA HIS A 194 -7.21 -2.75 -11.88
C HIS A 194 -8.69 -2.78 -11.52
N GLN A 195 -9.07 -3.68 -10.59
CA GLN A 195 -10.45 -3.82 -10.10
C GLN A 195 -10.71 -2.98 -8.83
N THR A 196 -9.88 -1.97 -8.57
CA THR A 196 -9.98 -1.14 -7.37
C THR A 196 -11.35 -0.44 -7.32
N PRO A 197 -12.15 -0.62 -6.26
CA PRO A 197 -13.47 0.00 -6.15
C PRO A 197 -13.39 1.53 -6.03
N ILE A 198 -14.41 2.21 -6.57
CA ILE A 198 -14.58 3.67 -6.43
C ILE A 198 -15.49 3.95 -5.24
N TYR A 199 -15.03 4.82 -4.35
CA TYR A 199 -15.70 5.33 -3.18
C TYR A 199 -16.04 6.82 -3.39
N VAL A 200 -17.30 7.20 -3.20
CA VAL A 200 -17.72 8.60 -3.21
C VAL A 200 -17.78 9.09 -1.78
N THR A 201 -16.69 9.69 -1.29
CA THR A 201 -16.55 10.04 0.13
C THR A 201 -17.20 11.37 0.50
N GLU A 202 -17.59 12.19 -0.48
CA GLU A 202 -18.51 13.31 -0.28
C GLU A 202 -19.30 13.61 -1.56
N PHE A 203 -20.61 13.83 -1.48
CA PHE A 203 -21.38 14.39 -2.61
C PHE A 203 -22.54 15.29 -2.18
N GLY A 204 -22.96 16.15 -3.10
CA GLY A 204 -24.08 17.06 -2.91
C GLY A 204 -23.96 18.40 -3.65
N GLN A 205 -24.75 19.39 -3.26
CA GLN A 205 -24.71 20.75 -3.84
C GLN A 205 -25.46 21.78 -2.99
N ASN A 206 -25.28 23.06 -3.33
CA ASN A 206 -26.04 24.16 -2.74
C ASN A 206 -27.50 24.16 -3.21
N PHE A 207 -28.43 23.80 -2.33
CA PHE A 207 -29.87 23.85 -2.64
C PHE A 207 -30.49 25.19 -2.23
N LYS A 208 -31.47 25.65 -3.00
CA LYS A 208 -32.24 26.87 -2.66
C LYS A 208 -33.22 26.63 -1.53
N SER A 209 -33.66 25.37 -1.34
CA SER A 209 -34.55 24.95 -0.27
C SER A 209 -34.39 23.47 0.05
N LEU A 210 -34.85 23.06 1.23
CA LEU A 210 -34.86 21.66 1.67
C LEU A 210 -35.65 20.71 0.76
N GLU A 211 -36.55 21.23 -0.06
CA GLU A 211 -37.40 20.43 -0.97
C GLU A 211 -36.68 20.03 -2.26
N GLU A 212 -35.54 20.65 -2.60
CA GLU A 212 -34.78 20.31 -3.81
C GLU A 212 -33.83 19.11 -3.60
N ALA A 213 -33.36 18.91 -2.35
CA ALA A 213 -32.38 17.88 -2.01
C ALA A 213 -32.84 16.43 -2.29
N PRO A 214 -34.10 16.03 -2.03
CA PRO A 214 -34.56 14.66 -2.30
C PRO A 214 -34.39 14.20 -3.75
N ALA A 215 -34.75 15.07 -4.70
CA ALA A 215 -34.68 14.75 -6.13
C ALA A 215 -33.24 14.49 -6.56
N TYR A 216 -32.31 15.33 -6.10
CA TYR A 216 -30.90 15.18 -6.39
C TYR A 216 -30.31 13.91 -5.77
N LEU A 217 -30.61 13.65 -4.50
CA LEU A 217 -30.14 12.46 -3.77
C LEU A 217 -30.56 11.16 -4.48
N VAL A 218 -31.84 11.04 -4.88
CA VAL A 218 -32.35 9.87 -5.59
C VAL A 218 -31.66 9.67 -6.94
N LYS A 219 -31.47 10.76 -7.72
CA LYS A 219 -30.80 10.71 -9.02
C LYS A 219 -29.34 10.27 -8.91
N MET A 220 -28.58 10.93 -8.03
CA MET A 220 -27.18 10.58 -7.77
C MET A 220 -27.06 9.12 -7.34
N THR A 221 -27.91 8.67 -6.42
CA THR A 221 -27.92 7.27 -5.96
C THR A 221 -28.14 6.31 -7.12
N ALA A 222 -29.13 6.57 -7.98
CA ALA A 222 -29.42 5.70 -9.13
C ALA A 222 -28.25 5.64 -10.12
N VAL A 223 -27.63 6.78 -10.43
CA VAL A 223 -26.49 6.87 -11.35
C VAL A 223 -25.25 6.20 -10.76
N MET A 224 -24.88 6.51 -9.52
CA MET A 224 -23.71 5.93 -8.85
C MET A 224 -23.85 4.42 -8.63
N ALA A 225 -25.03 3.96 -8.22
CA ALA A 225 -25.30 2.54 -8.06
C ALA A 225 -25.21 1.79 -9.40
N ALA A 226 -25.75 2.35 -10.49
CA ALA A 226 -25.64 1.76 -11.83
C ALA A 226 -24.19 1.74 -12.33
N ALA A 227 -23.39 2.74 -11.95
CA ALA A 227 -21.98 2.80 -12.25
C ALA A 227 -21.12 1.91 -11.33
N GLY A 228 -21.69 1.20 -10.36
CA GLY A 228 -20.92 0.29 -9.49
C GLY A 228 -20.03 1.00 -8.48
N VAL A 229 -20.40 2.21 -8.03
CA VAL A 229 -19.75 2.86 -6.88
C VAL A 229 -19.95 2.02 -5.63
N ALA A 230 -18.87 1.76 -4.88
CA ALA A 230 -18.86 0.84 -3.74
C ALA A 230 -19.58 1.41 -2.51
N SER A 231 -19.36 2.69 -2.20
CA SER A 231 -20.14 3.43 -1.21
C SER A 231 -20.19 4.92 -1.56
N ALA A 232 -21.19 5.62 -1.02
CA ALA A 232 -21.38 7.05 -1.25
C ALA A 232 -21.85 7.77 0.02
N ASP A 233 -21.10 8.80 0.44
CA ASP A 233 -21.33 9.54 1.67
C ASP A 233 -21.98 10.90 1.37
N TRP A 234 -23.20 11.09 1.87
CA TRP A 234 -23.94 12.33 1.71
C TRP A 234 -23.42 13.43 2.65
N TYR A 235 -23.01 14.56 2.08
CA TYR A 235 -22.62 15.74 2.85
C TYR A 235 -23.85 16.63 3.06
N ALA A 236 -24.48 16.75 4.24
CA ALA A 236 -24.08 16.26 5.55
C ALA A 236 -25.29 15.90 6.44
N LEU A 237 -25.02 15.25 7.57
CA LEU A 237 -26.03 14.83 8.54
C LEU A 237 -26.85 16.00 9.13
N GLN A 238 -26.22 17.15 9.38
CA GLN A 238 -26.83 18.37 9.91
C GLN A 238 -26.41 19.62 9.12
N GLU A 239 -27.17 20.72 9.31
CA GLU A 239 -27.05 21.97 8.58
C GLU A 239 -25.61 22.52 8.56
N GLN A 240 -25.10 22.78 7.35
CA GLN A 240 -23.76 23.31 7.14
C GLN A 240 -23.79 24.80 6.81
N LYS A 241 -22.77 25.52 7.29
CA LYS A 241 -22.66 26.97 7.08
C LYS A 241 -22.44 27.34 5.60
N TRP A 242 -21.65 26.53 4.89
CA TRP A 242 -21.21 26.82 3.52
C TRP A 242 -22.04 26.10 2.45
N PHE A 243 -22.78 25.05 2.84
CA PHE A 243 -23.67 24.28 1.98
C PHE A 243 -25.04 24.11 2.62
N PRO A 244 -25.93 25.11 2.54
CA PRO A 244 -27.21 25.09 3.22
C PRO A 244 -28.22 24.16 2.55
N ASN A 245 -29.21 23.71 3.32
CA ASN A 245 -30.39 22.94 2.87
C ASN A 245 -30.09 21.52 2.36
N MET A 246 -28.99 20.93 2.85
CA MET A 246 -28.57 19.56 2.53
C MET A 246 -28.81 18.59 3.69
N GLU A 247 -29.09 19.12 4.87
CA GLU A 247 -29.12 18.36 6.10
C GLU A 247 -30.16 17.25 6.07
N LEU A 248 -29.78 16.05 6.51
CA LEU A 248 -30.72 14.94 6.71
C LEU A 248 -31.59 15.17 7.96
N VAL A 249 -31.05 15.91 8.92
CA VAL A 249 -31.69 16.24 10.19
C VAL A 249 -31.42 17.71 10.53
N ASP A 250 -32.46 18.46 10.89
CA ASP A 250 -32.29 19.85 11.29
C ASP A 250 -31.57 19.99 12.66
N ARG A 251 -31.22 21.21 13.05
CA ARG A 251 -30.56 21.47 14.36
C ARG A 251 -31.43 21.10 15.57
N ALA A 252 -32.75 21.02 15.40
CA ALA A 252 -33.68 20.60 16.44
C ALA A 252 -33.79 19.06 16.54
N GLY A 253 -33.18 18.32 15.62
CA GLY A 253 -33.19 16.86 15.58
C GLY A 253 -34.34 16.27 14.76
N ALA A 254 -35.10 17.08 14.01
CA ALA A 254 -36.19 16.60 13.16
C ALA A 254 -35.69 16.16 11.78
N VAL A 255 -36.24 15.06 11.26
CA VAL A 255 -35.90 14.51 9.95
C VAL A 255 -36.42 15.43 8.84
N THR A 256 -35.53 15.87 7.95
CA THR A 256 -35.86 16.75 6.81
C THR A 256 -36.41 15.96 5.62
N PRO A 257 -36.87 16.60 4.53
CA PRO A 257 -37.22 15.89 3.30
C PRO A 257 -36.08 15.02 2.77
N ALA A 258 -34.83 15.48 2.82
CA ALA A 258 -33.65 14.71 2.42
C ALA A 258 -33.43 13.49 3.34
N GLY A 259 -33.60 13.64 4.65
CA GLY A 259 -33.51 12.53 5.60
C GLY A 259 -34.58 11.45 5.38
N LYS A 260 -35.81 11.85 4.99
CA LYS A 260 -36.87 10.90 4.61
C LYS A 260 -36.54 10.15 3.31
N ALA A 261 -36.02 10.87 2.31
CA ALA A 261 -35.57 10.28 1.07
C ALA A 261 -34.43 9.28 1.31
N PHE A 262 -33.45 9.65 2.15
CA PHE A 262 -32.33 8.78 2.54
C PHE A 262 -32.82 7.46 3.16
N ALA A 263 -33.70 7.53 4.16
CA ALA A 263 -34.28 6.34 4.78
C ALA A 263 -35.06 5.48 3.77
N PHE A 264 -35.83 6.11 2.89
CA PHE A 264 -36.58 5.41 1.85
C PHE A 264 -35.66 4.67 0.87
N ILE A 265 -34.57 5.30 0.42
CA ILE A 265 -33.57 4.73 -0.48
C ILE A 265 -32.92 3.50 0.15
N GLN A 266 -32.52 3.58 1.41
CA GLN A 266 -31.91 2.45 2.14
C GLN A 266 -32.85 1.24 2.18
N ASP A 267 -34.11 1.47 2.57
CA ASP A 267 -35.08 0.38 2.74
C ASP A 267 -35.52 -0.24 1.40
N HIS A 268 -35.68 0.56 0.34
CA HIS A 268 -36.39 0.15 -0.88
C HIS A 268 -35.55 0.05 -2.15
N LEU A 269 -34.36 0.65 -2.19
CA LEU A 269 -33.49 0.63 -3.38
C LEU A 269 -32.23 -0.20 -3.16
N LEU A 270 -31.40 0.17 -2.18
CA LEU A 270 -30.04 -0.36 -2.07
C LEU A 270 -29.97 -1.84 -1.68
N ASN A 271 -31.00 -2.37 -0.99
CA ASN A 271 -31.13 -3.80 -0.70
C ASN A 271 -31.44 -4.68 -1.93
N LEU A 272 -31.71 -4.09 -3.10
CA LEU A 272 -32.09 -4.82 -4.31
C LEU A 272 -30.91 -5.08 -5.27
N GLY A 273 -29.69 -4.66 -4.89
CA GLY A 273 -28.47 -4.81 -5.67
C GLY A 273 -28.27 -3.74 -6.76
N THR A 274 -27.26 -3.93 -7.61
CA THR A 274 -26.86 -3.00 -8.67
C THR A 274 -27.98 -2.82 -9.71
N PRO A 275 -28.48 -1.58 -9.93
CA PRO A 275 -29.53 -1.33 -10.89
C PRO A 275 -29.02 -1.41 -12.34
N THR A 276 -29.91 -1.76 -13.26
CA THR A 276 -29.65 -1.71 -14.70
C THR A 276 -30.31 -0.46 -15.30
N LYS A 277 -29.56 0.30 -16.12
CA LYS A 277 -30.14 1.38 -16.92
C LYS A 277 -30.96 0.76 -18.06
N ILE A 278 -32.27 1.04 -18.09
CA ILE A 278 -33.21 0.45 -19.07
C ILE A 278 -33.72 1.45 -20.10
N SER A 279 -33.43 2.75 -19.93
CA SER A 279 -33.77 3.75 -20.93
C SER A 279 -32.83 3.67 -22.13
N THR A 280 -33.40 3.78 -23.33
CA THR A 280 -32.67 3.66 -24.60
C THR A 280 -32.44 5.00 -25.28
N ASP A 281 -33.08 6.07 -24.81
CA ASP A 281 -32.91 7.44 -25.33
C ASP A 281 -32.12 8.31 -24.34
N SER A 282 -31.54 9.39 -24.86
CA SER A 282 -30.70 10.33 -24.10
C SER A 282 -31.50 11.35 -23.26
N ALA A 283 -32.83 11.36 -23.37
CA ALA A 283 -33.71 12.30 -22.67
C ALA A 283 -34.40 11.67 -21.44
N THR A 284 -34.33 10.35 -21.32
CA THR A 284 -34.97 9.55 -20.27
C THR A 284 -33.92 8.76 -19.51
N TYR A 285 -34.06 8.76 -18.19
CA TYR A 285 -33.15 8.10 -17.26
C TYR A 285 -33.97 7.13 -16.43
N GLY A 286 -33.94 5.86 -16.80
CA GLY A 286 -34.66 4.78 -16.12
C GLY A 286 -33.69 3.75 -15.56
N TYR A 287 -33.70 3.57 -14.24
CA TYR A 287 -32.84 2.63 -13.53
C TYR A 287 -33.69 1.59 -12.79
N LEU A 288 -33.57 0.33 -13.20
CA LEU A 288 -34.30 -0.80 -12.65
C LEU A 288 -33.47 -1.48 -11.56
N PHE A 289 -33.92 -1.37 -10.32
CA PHE A 289 -33.39 -2.06 -9.15
C PHE A 289 -34.08 -3.43 -8.99
N GLY A 290 -33.28 -4.48 -8.91
CA GLY A 290 -33.78 -5.86 -8.89
C GLY A 290 -34.65 -6.16 -10.11
N ARG A 291 -35.91 -6.57 -9.87
CA ARG A 291 -36.88 -6.87 -10.94
C ARG A 291 -38.15 -6.04 -10.85
N SER A 292 -38.31 -5.17 -9.87
CA SER A 292 -39.64 -4.60 -9.53
C SER A 292 -39.63 -3.11 -9.21
N THR A 293 -38.47 -2.50 -9.01
CA THR A 293 -38.39 -1.10 -8.56
C THR A 293 -37.68 -0.26 -9.61
N LEU A 294 -38.39 0.70 -10.20
CA LEU A 294 -37.88 1.58 -11.25
C LEU A 294 -37.77 3.01 -10.73
N VAL A 295 -36.57 3.59 -10.79
CA VAL A 295 -36.35 5.03 -10.61
C VAL A 295 -36.29 5.68 -11.98
N ILE A 296 -37.13 6.69 -12.23
CA ILE A 296 -37.29 7.27 -13.56
C ILE A 296 -37.50 8.78 -13.56
N TRP A 297 -36.81 9.48 -14.47
CA TRP A 297 -37.06 10.89 -14.81
C TRP A 297 -36.69 11.17 -16.28
N GLY A 298 -37.17 12.29 -16.83
CA GLY A 298 -36.90 12.66 -18.22
C GLY A 298 -37.79 13.79 -18.74
N GLU A 299 -37.45 14.36 -19.90
CA GLU A 299 -38.22 15.48 -20.48
C GLU A 299 -39.53 15.02 -21.14
N ASP A 300 -40.67 15.47 -20.60
CA ASP A 300 -42.03 15.36 -21.18
C ASP A 300 -42.41 13.96 -21.72
N GLN A 301 -42.01 12.92 -20.98
CA GLN A 301 -42.36 11.53 -21.32
C GLN A 301 -43.57 11.05 -20.53
N THR A 302 -44.28 10.09 -21.11
CA THR A 302 -45.21 9.25 -20.35
C THR A 302 -44.67 7.84 -20.23
N ILE A 303 -44.79 7.27 -19.04
CA ILE A 303 -44.49 5.87 -18.74
C ILE A 303 -45.78 5.08 -18.50
N GLU A 304 -45.86 3.90 -19.09
CA GLU A 304 -46.90 2.90 -18.82
C GLU A 304 -46.24 1.59 -18.38
N LEU A 305 -46.66 1.07 -17.22
CA LEU A 305 -46.18 -0.19 -16.65
C LEU A 305 -47.31 -1.23 -16.65
N THR A 306 -47.01 -2.44 -17.13
CA THR A 306 -47.96 -3.55 -17.30
C THR A 306 -48.18 -4.33 -15.99
N GLY A 307 -48.61 -3.65 -14.92
CA GLY A 307 -48.91 -4.31 -13.65
C GLY A 307 -49.32 -3.37 -12.52
N PRO A 308 -49.93 -3.87 -11.43
CA PRO A 308 -50.21 -3.07 -10.24
C PRO A 308 -48.92 -2.44 -9.72
N THR A 309 -48.88 -1.11 -9.70
CA THR A 309 -47.67 -0.35 -9.40
C THR A 309 -48.01 0.78 -8.45
N THR A 310 -47.20 0.93 -7.40
CA THR A 310 -47.28 2.06 -6.48
C THR A 310 -46.19 3.06 -6.83
N TYR A 311 -46.56 4.34 -6.91
CA TYR A 311 -45.64 5.42 -7.27
C TYR A 311 -45.32 6.28 -6.06
N TYR A 312 -44.08 6.75 -5.97
CA TYR A 312 -43.57 7.60 -4.91
C TYR A 312 -42.81 8.77 -5.51
N LYS A 313 -42.88 9.93 -4.84
CA LYS A 313 -41.98 11.05 -5.09
C LYS A 313 -40.58 10.73 -4.56
N ALA A 314 -39.60 11.53 -4.97
CA ALA A 314 -38.23 11.45 -4.45
C ALA A 314 -38.14 11.51 -2.91
N SER A 315 -39.08 12.19 -2.25
CA SER A 315 -39.15 12.30 -0.78
C SER A 315 -39.65 11.04 -0.07
N GLY A 316 -40.03 9.99 -0.82
CA GLY A 316 -40.67 8.78 -0.30
C GLY A 316 -42.18 8.93 -0.04
N GLU A 317 -42.78 10.09 -0.36
CA GLU A 317 -44.23 10.28 -0.26
C GLU A 317 -44.95 9.51 -1.38
N LYS A 318 -45.94 8.70 -0.99
CA LYS A 318 -46.77 7.96 -1.93
C LYS A 318 -47.61 8.90 -2.80
N ILE A 319 -47.64 8.64 -4.11
CA ILE A 319 -48.47 9.33 -5.09
C ILE A 319 -49.78 8.53 -5.22
N GLU A 320 -50.89 9.08 -4.72
CA GLU A 320 -52.19 8.39 -4.75
C GLU A 320 -52.74 8.21 -6.18
N HIS A 321 -52.43 9.15 -7.08
CA HIS A 321 -52.85 9.10 -8.49
C HIS A 321 -51.70 9.62 -9.37
N PHE A 322 -50.97 8.71 -10.01
CA PHE A 322 -49.94 9.06 -10.98
C PHE A 322 -50.54 9.09 -12.38
N ASP A 323 -50.39 10.20 -13.10
CA ASP A 323 -50.97 10.41 -14.44
C ASP A 323 -50.09 9.87 -15.58
N GLY A 324 -49.02 9.16 -15.22
CA GLY A 324 -48.06 8.58 -16.15
C GLY A 324 -46.97 9.55 -16.60
N LYS A 325 -47.02 10.85 -16.24
CA LYS A 325 -46.04 11.84 -16.71
C LYS A 325 -44.82 11.90 -15.82
N ILE A 326 -43.64 11.94 -16.44
CA ILE A 326 -42.37 12.20 -15.76
C ILE A 326 -41.81 13.54 -16.23
N ALA A 327 -41.03 14.19 -15.36
CA ALA A 327 -40.37 15.46 -15.63
C ALA A 327 -38.86 15.34 -15.38
N PHE A 328 -38.08 16.21 -16.02
CA PHE A 328 -36.62 16.15 -15.92
C PHE A 328 -36.13 16.41 -14.49
N GLY A 329 -36.76 17.33 -13.76
CA GLY A 329 -36.32 17.74 -12.41
C GLY A 329 -36.78 16.83 -11.28
N GLU A 330 -37.82 16.03 -11.47
CA GLU A 330 -38.49 15.29 -10.39
C GLU A 330 -38.51 13.79 -10.68
N PRO A 331 -37.65 12.98 -10.04
CA PRO A 331 -37.67 11.54 -10.24
C PRO A 331 -38.87 10.91 -9.55
N ILE A 332 -39.44 9.92 -10.23
CA ILE A 332 -40.52 9.06 -9.76
C ILE A 332 -39.93 7.69 -9.44
N ILE A 333 -40.33 7.13 -8.30
CA ILE A 333 -39.98 5.76 -7.91
C ILE A 333 -41.23 4.90 -8.05
N ALA A 334 -41.19 3.93 -8.94
CA ALA A 334 -42.28 3.00 -9.22
C ALA A 334 -41.95 1.61 -8.68
N ILE A 335 -42.77 1.10 -7.76
CA ILE A 335 -42.63 -0.24 -7.20
C ILE A 335 -43.78 -1.10 -7.71
N SER A 336 -43.47 -2.07 -8.57
CA SER A 336 -44.44 -2.97 -9.20
C SER A 336 -44.57 -4.28 -8.44
N GLU A 337 -45.80 -4.80 -8.32
CA GLU A 337 -46.05 -6.14 -7.77
C GLU A 337 -45.62 -7.27 -8.73
N THR A 338 -45.40 -6.93 -10.00
CA THR A 338 -44.96 -7.86 -11.06
C THR A 338 -43.58 -7.45 -11.59
N PRO A 339 -42.76 -8.40 -12.06
CA PRO A 339 -41.46 -8.06 -12.63
C PRO A 339 -41.57 -7.07 -13.81
N ILE A 340 -40.83 -5.98 -13.74
CA ILE A 340 -40.68 -5.00 -14.84
C ILE A 340 -39.70 -5.59 -15.85
N VAL A 341 -40.16 -5.77 -17.09
CA VAL A 341 -39.33 -6.22 -18.21
C VAL A 341 -38.99 -5.02 -19.09
N ALA A 342 -37.70 -4.78 -19.31
CA ALA A 342 -37.21 -3.61 -20.05
C ALA A 342 -37.85 -3.46 -21.46
N GLY A 343 -38.12 -4.58 -22.14
CA GLY A 343 -38.79 -4.59 -23.46
C GLY A 343 -40.32 -4.39 -23.45
N GLU A 344 -40.96 -4.40 -22.27
CA GLU A 344 -42.41 -4.16 -22.09
C GLU A 344 -42.70 -2.78 -21.47
N THR A 345 -41.66 -2.01 -21.15
CA THR A 345 -41.79 -0.64 -20.62
C THR A 345 -41.86 0.33 -21.80
N PHE A 346 -43.00 1.00 -21.97
CA PHE A 346 -43.18 1.95 -23.06
C PHE A 346 -42.84 3.36 -22.59
N PHE A 347 -41.75 3.91 -23.12
CA PHE A 347 -41.44 5.32 -23.03
C PHE A 347 -41.98 5.97 -24.30
N SER A 348 -43.15 6.60 -24.20
CA SER A 348 -43.68 7.36 -25.32
C SER A 348 -43.37 8.82 -25.12
N THR A 349 -42.56 9.37 -26.01
CA THR A 349 -42.55 10.81 -26.28
C THR A 349 -43.98 11.20 -26.62
N GLY A 350 -44.45 12.35 -26.14
CA GLY A 350 -45.58 13.02 -26.78
C GLY A 350 -45.24 13.26 -28.26
N THR A 351 -45.54 12.28 -29.11
CA THR A 351 -45.33 12.26 -30.57
C THR A 351 -44.02 12.92 -31.04
N GLY A 352 -42.88 12.23 -30.95
CA GLY A 352 -41.67 12.70 -31.65
C GLY A 352 -40.46 11.80 -31.52
N ILE A 353 -40.15 11.07 -32.59
CA ILE A 353 -38.95 10.22 -32.75
C ILE A 353 -37.67 11.08 -32.63
N VAL A 354 -36.68 10.59 -31.87
CA VAL A 354 -35.31 11.14 -31.81
C VAL A 354 -34.36 10.09 -32.42
N ALA A 355 -33.48 10.54 -33.31
CA ALA A 355 -32.35 9.77 -33.82
C ALA A 355 -31.06 10.53 -33.50
N ASP A 356 -30.00 9.80 -33.15
CA ASP A 356 -28.73 10.31 -32.66
C ASP A 356 -27.75 10.60 -33.82
N SER A 357 -26.89 11.62 -33.69
CA SER A 357 -25.78 11.87 -34.63
C SER A 357 -24.61 12.59 -33.97
N LEU A 358 -23.41 11.99 -34.04
CA LEU A 358 -22.14 12.62 -33.65
C LEU A 358 -21.66 13.66 -34.70
N HIS A 359 -21.09 14.77 -34.23
CA HIS A 359 -20.52 15.86 -35.05
C HIS A 359 -19.02 16.03 -34.77
N ASP A 360 -18.19 16.10 -35.83
CA ASP A 360 -16.78 16.52 -35.78
C ASP A 360 -16.64 18.00 -36.23
N PHE A 361 -15.83 18.80 -35.55
CA PHE A 361 -15.64 20.24 -35.79
C PHE A 361 -14.14 20.57 -35.97
N ASP A 362 -13.76 21.32 -37.02
CA ASP A 362 -12.39 21.77 -37.29
C ASP A 362 -12.35 23.30 -37.52
N VAL A 363 -11.43 24.00 -36.85
CA VAL A 363 -11.17 25.44 -37.03
C VAL A 363 -9.68 25.74 -36.85
N SER A 364 -9.05 26.35 -37.86
CA SER A 364 -7.68 26.88 -37.76
C SER A 364 -7.63 28.35 -38.18
N ASN A 365 -7.09 29.25 -37.35
CA ASN A 365 -6.61 30.56 -37.84
C ASN A 365 -5.43 31.11 -37.01
N ALA A 366 -4.47 31.71 -37.72
CA ALA A 366 -3.16 32.10 -37.25
C ALA A 366 -2.99 33.63 -37.30
N LYS A 367 -3.03 34.30 -36.12
CA LYS A 367 -2.18 35.45 -35.72
C LYS A 367 -2.75 36.17 -34.49
N GLY A 368 -1.89 36.38 -33.49
CA GLY A 368 -2.22 37.11 -32.27
C GLY A 368 -2.10 38.63 -32.38
N SER A 369 -3.01 39.33 -31.69
CA SER A 369 -2.73 40.58 -30.96
C SER A 369 -3.93 40.92 -30.06
N ALA A 370 -3.67 41.02 -28.76
CA ALA A 370 -4.66 41.18 -27.70
C ALA A 370 -5.22 42.61 -27.58
N ALA A 371 -6.53 42.70 -27.31
CA ALA A 371 -7.12 43.53 -26.25
C ALA A 371 -8.67 43.34 -26.22
N GLY A 372 -9.20 42.72 -25.16
CA GLY A 372 -10.61 42.83 -24.78
C GLY A 372 -11.32 41.52 -24.43
N PHE A 373 -11.51 41.31 -23.12
CA PHE A 373 -12.35 40.32 -22.41
C PHE A 373 -11.93 38.84 -22.41
N GLU A 374 -11.81 38.33 -21.19
CA GLU A 374 -11.28 37.03 -20.76
C GLU A 374 -12.36 35.95 -20.71
N GLY A 375 -12.04 34.78 -21.28
CA GLY A 375 -12.81 33.53 -21.22
C GLY A 375 -12.29 32.57 -22.30
N TYR A 376 -11.48 31.58 -21.92
CA TYR A 376 -10.78 30.66 -22.84
C TYR A 376 -11.43 29.25 -22.82
N TRP A 377 -11.61 28.61 -23.98
CA TRP A 377 -12.05 27.21 -24.18
C TRP A 377 -10.97 26.44 -24.96
N SER A 378 -10.76 25.14 -24.69
CA SER A 378 -9.84 24.25 -25.44
C SER A 378 -10.56 22.99 -25.94
N TYR A 379 -10.21 22.46 -27.12
CA TYR A 379 -10.77 21.25 -27.75
C TYR A 379 -9.70 20.16 -27.92
N TYR A 380 -10.10 18.88 -27.84
CA TYR A 380 -9.26 17.69 -28.13
C TYR A 380 -9.88 16.88 -29.30
N GLN A 381 -9.05 16.22 -30.11
CA GLN A 381 -9.51 15.24 -31.11
C GLN A 381 -9.14 13.82 -30.66
N LEU A 382 -10.14 12.93 -30.66
CA LEU A 382 -9.95 11.49 -30.47
C LEU A 382 -9.77 10.86 -31.87
N SER A 383 -8.60 10.29 -32.16
CA SER A 383 -8.44 9.49 -33.37
C SER A 383 -8.98 8.08 -33.13
N GLY A 384 -9.52 7.44 -34.17
CA GLY A 384 -10.13 6.10 -34.13
C GLY A 384 -9.20 4.94 -33.72
N THR A 385 -7.98 5.22 -33.25
CA THR A 385 -7.03 4.25 -32.69
C THR A 385 -6.70 4.50 -31.21
N GLY A 386 -7.41 5.43 -30.54
CA GLY A 386 -7.33 5.56 -29.07
C GLY A 386 -6.16 6.38 -28.51
N VAL A 387 -5.45 7.17 -29.33
CA VAL A 387 -4.38 8.07 -28.85
C VAL A 387 -4.82 9.54 -28.95
N MET A 388 -4.67 10.30 -27.85
CA MET A 388 -4.86 11.76 -27.81
C MET A 388 -3.54 12.50 -28.11
N THR A 389 -3.59 13.58 -28.88
CA THR A 389 -2.44 14.48 -29.11
C THR A 389 -2.83 15.94 -28.87
N PRO A 390 -2.05 16.72 -28.08
CA PRO A 390 -2.34 18.13 -27.80
C PRO A 390 -1.80 19.11 -28.87
N LEU A 391 -2.48 20.23 -29.10
CA LEU A 391 -2.02 21.35 -29.92
C LEU A 391 -1.68 22.58 -29.04
N TYR A 392 -0.50 23.18 -29.24
CA TYR A 392 0.20 24.12 -28.35
C TYR A 392 -0.59 25.33 -27.79
N THR A 393 -0.24 25.67 -26.53
CA THR A 393 -0.72 26.73 -25.63
C THR A 393 -0.11 28.14 -25.88
N MET A 394 -0.86 29.21 -25.54
CA MET A 394 -0.31 30.58 -25.37
C MET A 394 -0.81 31.24 -24.06
N SER A 395 0.13 31.85 -23.34
CA SER A 395 0.10 32.30 -21.93
C SER A 395 -0.20 33.79 -21.72
N GLY A 396 -0.62 34.31 -20.57
CA GLY A 396 -0.77 33.72 -19.23
C GLY A 396 -0.93 34.81 -18.14
N GLY A 397 -1.10 34.38 -16.89
CA GLY A 397 -1.09 35.29 -15.73
C GLY A 397 -1.29 34.60 -14.37
N ALA A 398 -0.47 33.63 -13.96
CA ALA A 398 0.93 33.55 -14.39
C ALA A 398 1.61 32.24 -13.93
N ARG A 399 2.34 31.48 -14.76
CA ARG A 399 2.76 31.63 -16.19
C ARG A 399 2.90 30.20 -16.76
N ALA A 400 2.43 29.95 -17.98
CA ALA A 400 2.97 30.19 -19.31
C ALA A 400 3.51 28.93 -20.01
N ASP A 401 3.62 27.85 -19.26
CA ASP A 401 4.41 26.71 -19.70
C ASP A 401 3.67 25.37 -19.72
N GLU A 402 2.45 25.15 -19.19
CA GLU A 402 1.76 23.85 -19.38
C GLU A 402 0.23 23.83 -19.09
N PRO A 403 -0.51 22.81 -19.60
CA PRO A 403 -1.93 22.89 -20.01
C PRO A 403 -2.96 22.63 -18.90
N TRP A 404 -4.11 23.27 -19.05
CA TRP A 404 -5.32 23.04 -18.26
C TRP A 404 -5.85 21.60 -18.40
N THR A 405 -6.12 20.95 -17.27
CA THR A 405 -6.98 19.77 -17.18
C THR A 405 -8.45 20.20 -17.00
N PRO A 406 -9.45 19.53 -17.63
CA PRO A 406 -10.77 20.12 -17.87
C PRO A 406 -11.64 20.21 -16.61
N TYR A 407 -12.26 21.37 -16.40
CA TYR A 407 -13.52 21.49 -15.67
C TYR A 407 -14.65 21.16 -16.66
N ILE A 408 -15.33 20.02 -16.53
CA ILE A 408 -16.62 19.81 -17.23
C ILE A 408 -17.68 20.59 -16.45
N GLY A 409 -17.61 21.92 -16.55
CA GLY A 409 -18.69 22.81 -16.13
C GLY A 409 -19.57 23.08 -17.33
N THR A 410 -20.66 22.32 -17.51
CA THR A 410 -21.65 22.63 -18.55
C THR A 410 -22.88 23.28 -17.94
N GLU A 411 -22.78 24.55 -17.52
CA GLU A 411 -23.91 25.44 -17.73
C GLU A 411 -23.86 25.91 -19.19
N GLY A 412 -24.61 25.24 -20.08
CA GLY A 412 -24.90 25.82 -21.41
C GLY A 412 -25.05 24.88 -22.61
N LEU A 413 -24.71 23.59 -22.54
CA LEU A 413 -24.98 22.67 -23.65
C LEU A 413 -26.28 21.89 -23.39
N ARG A 414 -27.41 22.54 -23.69
CA ARG A 414 -28.64 21.80 -24.00
C ARG A 414 -28.64 21.45 -25.50
N PRO A 415 -29.28 20.33 -25.90
CA PRO A 415 -29.93 20.28 -27.20
C PRO A 415 -30.94 21.43 -27.26
N LEU A 416 -30.71 22.42 -28.12
CA LEU A 416 -31.65 23.50 -28.33
C LEU A 416 -32.89 22.94 -29.07
N ARG A 417 -33.93 22.52 -28.35
CA ARG A 417 -35.26 22.30 -28.96
C ARG A 417 -36.00 23.65 -28.98
N VAL A 418 -35.93 24.33 -30.13
CA VAL A 418 -36.73 25.53 -30.40
C VAL A 418 -38.09 25.08 -30.91
N ASP A 419 -39.11 25.12 -30.06
CA ASP A 419 -40.49 25.00 -30.53
C ASP A 419 -40.96 26.38 -31.01
N ALA A 420 -41.09 26.52 -32.33
CA ALA A 420 -41.41 27.77 -32.99
C ALA A 420 -42.92 28.04 -32.97
N ALA A 421 -43.33 28.97 -32.11
CA ALA A 421 -44.58 29.73 -32.34
C ALA A 421 -44.44 31.24 -32.05
N SER A 422 -43.42 31.68 -31.31
CA SER A 422 -42.92 33.05 -31.35
C SER A 422 -41.60 33.14 -30.60
N VAL A 423 -40.47 33.21 -31.31
CA VAL A 423 -39.23 33.69 -30.71
C VAL A 423 -39.27 35.21 -30.80
N ASN A 424 -39.60 35.89 -29.70
CA ASN A 424 -39.19 37.28 -29.59
C ASN A 424 -37.66 37.27 -29.45
N PRO A 425 -36.93 38.12 -30.19
CA PRO A 425 -35.49 38.20 -30.03
C PRO A 425 -35.14 38.49 -28.57
N VAL A 426 -34.27 37.67 -27.98
CA VAL A 426 -33.64 38.00 -26.71
C VAL A 426 -32.70 39.16 -26.98
N ASP A 427 -33.11 40.34 -26.52
CA ASP A 427 -32.30 41.55 -26.51
C ASP A 427 -31.18 41.36 -25.48
N PHE A 428 -29.98 41.03 -25.94
CA PHE A 428 -28.77 41.12 -25.13
C PHE A 428 -28.38 42.58 -25.03
N GLY A 429 -28.97 43.27 -24.06
CA GLY A 429 -28.64 44.65 -23.75
C GLY A 429 -27.13 44.83 -23.50
N ASN A 430 -26.54 45.67 -24.35
CA ASN A 430 -25.30 46.42 -24.19
C ASN A 430 -23.95 45.69 -24.42
N GLY A 431 -23.59 45.56 -25.69
CA GLY A 431 -22.20 45.41 -26.14
C GLY A 431 -22.07 45.73 -27.64
N HIS A 432 -21.60 46.93 -27.98
CA HIS A 432 -21.41 47.36 -29.37
C HIS A 432 -20.17 46.71 -30.00
N THR A 433 -20.32 45.77 -30.94
CA THR A 433 -19.43 45.55 -32.12
C THR A 433 -20.00 44.45 -33.06
N PRO A 434 -19.74 44.50 -34.39
CA PRO A 434 -20.53 43.77 -35.40
C PRO A 434 -19.93 42.44 -35.89
N SER A 435 -20.83 41.60 -36.41
CA SER A 435 -20.68 40.39 -37.26
C SER A 435 -20.52 39.03 -36.58
N ALA A 436 -21.66 38.40 -36.26
CA ALA A 436 -21.80 36.94 -36.29
C ALA A 436 -22.85 36.59 -37.35
N LYS A 437 -22.45 35.80 -38.36
CA LYS A 437 -23.38 35.18 -39.32
C LYS A 437 -23.73 33.80 -38.79
N TYR A 438 -25.01 33.54 -38.53
CA TYR A 438 -25.47 32.20 -38.14
C TYR A 438 -26.16 31.51 -39.32
N ALA A 439 -25.98 30.21 -39.35
CA ALA A 439 -26.41 29.28 -40.35
C ALA A 439 -27.15 28.16 -39.61
N VAL A 440 -28.47 28.10 -39.69
CA VAL A 440 -29.25 27.01 -39.08
C VAL A 440 -29.72 26.10 -40.21
N VAL A 441 -29.18 24.89 -40.25
CA VAL A 441 -29.75 23.84 -41.09
C VAL A 441 -30.88 23.20 -40.30
N GLU A 442 -32.12 23.42 -40.73
CA GLU A 442 -33.29 23.07 -39.92
C GLU A 442 -33.71 21.60 -40.05
N ARG A 443 -33.37 20.89 -41.15
CA ARG A 443 -33.77 19.48 -41.29
C ARG A 443 -32.97 18.65 -42.31
N PHE A 444 -32.68 17.39 -41.95
CA PHE A 444 -32.28 16.33 -42.87
C PHE A 444 -33.23 15.14 -42.78
N THR A 445 -33.50 14.48 -43.92
CA THR A 445 -34.26 13.23 -43.94
C THR A 445 -33.80 12.36 -45.11
N ALA A 446 -33.50 11.08 -44.85
CA ALA A 446 -33.26 10.05 -45.84
C ALA A 446 -34.10 8.80 -45.52
N LYS A 447 -34.66 8.15 -46.53
CA LYS A 447 -35.48 6.92 -46.37
C LYS A 447 -34.81 5.65 -46.88
N THR A 448 -33.83 5.78 -47.77
CA THR A 448 -33.01 4.73 -48.39
C THR A 448 -31.68 5.34 -48.84
N ALA A 449 -30.64 4.52 -49.12
CA ALA A 449 -29.33 5.00 -49.56
C ALA A 449 -29.39 6.00 -50.74
N ASP A 450 -30.35 5.87 -51.65
CA ASP A 450 -30.41 6.69 -52.87
C ASP A 450 -31.25 7.98 -52.79
N ASP A 451 -31.63 8.50 -51.61
CA ASP A 451 -32.50 9.70 -51.55
C ASP A 451 -32.22 10.62 -50.33
N LEU A 452 -31.42 11.67 -50.53
CA LEU A 452 -31.17 12.73 -49.55
C LEU A 452 -31.91 14.02 -49.92
N ARG A 453 -32.70 14.56 -48.98
CA ARG A 453 -33.35 15.89 -49.07
C ARG A 453 -32.78 16.86 -48.05
N ILE A 454 -32.42 18.07 -48.50
CA ILE A 454 -31.88 19.15 -47.68
C ILE A 454 -32.81 20.36 -47.72
N VAL A 455 -33.29 20.80 -46.55
CA VAL A 455 -34.10 22.02 -46.40
C VAL A 455 -33.50 22.91 -45.31
N GLY A 456 -33.38 24.21 -45.56
CA GLY A 456 -32.98 25.17 -44.52
C GLY A 456 -33.47 26.59 -44.78
N HIS A 457 -33.74 27.31 -43.68
CA HIS A 457 -33.97 28.75 -43.62
C HIS A 457 -32.73 29.45 -43.07
N TRP A 458 -32.35 30.58 -43.67
CA TRP A 458 -31.09 31.24 -43.37
C TRP A 458 -31.32 32.72 -43.11
N ASP A 459 -31.05 33.19 -41.89
CA ASP A 459 -31.06 34.62 -41.53
C ASP A 459 -29.63 35.13 -41.38
N VAL A 460 -29.16 35.87 -42.38
CA VAL A 460 -27.80 36.41 -42.39
C VAL A 460 -27.85 37.81 -41.79
N SER A 461 -27.72 37.91 -40.46
CA SER A 461 -27.69 39.19 -39.72
C SER A 461 -26.35 39.94 -39.85
N ASP A 462 -25.82 40.00 -41.06
CA ASP A 462 -24.61 40.73 -41.37
C ASP A 462 -24.91 42.16 -41.82
N LYS A 463 -24.25 43.13 -41.17
CA LYS A 463 -24.26 44.54 -41.59
C LYS A 463 -23.01 44.92 -42.40
N SER A 464 -22.12 43.97 -42.71
CA SER A 464 -21.01 44.21 -43.62
C SER A 464 -21.52 44.42 -45.05
N THR A 465 -20.82 45.24 -45.83
CA THR A 465 -21.18 45.60 -47.21
C THR A 465 -20.76 44.54 -48.25
N ASP A 466 -20.24 43.39 -47.81
CA ASP A 466 -19.24 42.65 -48.60
C ASP A 466 -19.78 41.33 -49.19
N GLY A 467 -21.06 41.00 -48.97
CA GLY A 467 -21.77 39.86 -49.58
C GLY A 467 -21.29 38.46 -49.16
N ALA A 468 -22.21 37.50 -49.05
CA ALA A 468 -21.90 36.09 -48.72
C ALA A 468 -22.29 35.14 -49.86
N ASP A 469 -21.48 34.11 -50.13
CA ASP A 469 -21.77 33.01 -51.05
C ASP A 469 -21.89 31.68 -50.28
N LEU A 470 -22.90 30.87 -50.61
CA LEU A 470 -23.04 29.47 -50.20
C LEU A 470 -22.73 28.55 -51.39
N LYS A 471 -21.91 27.52 -51.19
CA LYS A 471 -21.68 26.40 -52.11
C LYS A 471 -21.95 25.07 -51.41
N ILE A 472 -22.55 24.11 -52.10
CA ILE A 472 -22.70 22.74 -51.63
C ILE A 472 -21.97 21.82 -52.62
N LEU A 473 -21.13 20.92 -52.13
CA LEU A 473 -20.38 19.96 -52.93
C LEU A 473 -20.74 18.52 -52.54
N HIS A 474 -20.77 17.60 -53.50
CA HIS A 474 -20.85 16.16 -53.29
C HIS A 474 -19.58 15.52 -53.82
N ASN A 475 -18.86 14.79 -52.97
CA ASN A 475 -17.53 14.24 -53.20
C ASN A 475 -16.55 15.29 -53.78
N GLY A 476 -16.58 16.51 -53.22
CA GLY A 476 -15.75 17.63 -53.64
C GLY A 476 -16.19 18.34 -54.93
N LYS A 477 -17.32 17.95 -55.55
CA LYS A 477 -17.85 18.58 -56.77
C LYS A 477 -19.09 19.43 -56.46
N ALA A 478 -19.08 20.71 -56.83
CA ALA A 478 -20.17 21.62 -56.48
C ALA A 478 -21.49 21.24 -57.17
N ILE A 479 -22.53 20.97 -56.38
CA ILE A 479 -23.88 20.62 -56.81
C ILE A 479 -24.87 21.78 -56.60
N TYR A 480 -24.53 22.78 -55.79
CA TYR A 480 -25.34 24.00 -55.61
C TYR A 480 -24.46 25.22 -55.29
N ARG A 481 -24.85 26.42 -55.73
CA ARG A 481 -24.23 27.70 -55.34
C ARG A 481 -25.24 28.86 -55.37
N SER A 482 -25.26 29.72 -54.35
CA SER A 482 -26.09 30.93 -54.30
C SER A 482 -25.34 32.11 -53.64
N VAL A 483 -25.65 33.33 -54.09
CA VAL A 483 -25.14 34.61 -53.54
C VAL A 483 -26.24 35.21 -52.66
N ILE A 484 -25.94 35.55 -51.41
CA ILE A 484 -26.91 35.95 -50.38
C ILE A 484 -26.61 37.40 -49.96
N PHE A 485 -27.15 38.42 -50.67
CA PHE A 485 -27.27 39.81 -50.15
C PHE A 485 -28.23 40.76 -50.92
N ASP A 486 -29.18 41.39 -50.22
CA ASP A 486 -29.86 42.68 -50.46
C ASP A 486 -29.75 43.54 -49.17
N PRO A 487 -29.08 44.72 -49.20
CA PRO A 487 -28.86 45.54 -48.00
C PRO A 487 -30.11 46.25 -47.42
N LEU A 488 -31.26 46.22 -48.11
CA LEU A 488 -32.43 47.03 -47.74
C LEU A 488 -33.64 46.23 -47.27
N ASN A 489 -33.70 44.92 -47.52
CA ASN A 489 -34.76 44.03 -47.05
C ASN A 489 -34.11 42.72 -46.63
N GLY A 490 -34.17 42.38 -45.33
CA GLY A 490 -33.42 41.28 -44.70
C GLY A 490 -33.26 40.01 -45.53
N ASN A 491 -32.06 39.44 -45.47
CA ASN A 491 -31.64 38.30 -46.28
C ASN A 491 -32.15 36.99 -45.69
N VAL A 492 -33.26 36.49 -46.22
CA VAL A 492 -33.73 35.11 -46.01
C VAL A 492 -33.54 34.31 -47.29
N LEU A 493 -32.74 33.24 -47.24
CA LEU A 493 -32.62 32.26 -48.33
C LEU A 493 -33.31 30.96 -47.92
N ASP A 494 -34.26 30.51 -48.75
CA ASP A 494 -34.92 29.22 -48.60
C ASP A 494 -34.34 28.25 -49.61
N LEU A 495 -33.66 27.21 -49.10
CA LEU A 495 -33.05 26.19 -49.94
C LEU A 495 -33.83 24.88 -49.83
N ASN A 496 -34.19 24.28 -50.97
CA ASN A 496 -34.73 22.92 -51.02
C ASN A 496 -34.03 22.14 -52.16
N LEU A 497 -33.18 21.19 -51.80
CA LEU A 497 -32.54 20.26 -52.75
C LEU A 497 -33.09 18.87 -52.50
N GLU A 498 -33.72 18.29 -53.52
CA GLU A 498 -34.36 16.99 -53.47
C GLU A 498 -33.65 16.02 -54.43
N HIS A 499 -33.60 14.74 -54.08
CA HIS A 499 -33.10 13.64 -54.92
C HIS A 499 -31.59 13.66 -55.21
N ILE A 500 -30.78 13.92 -54.18
CA ILE A 500 -29.32 13.71 -54.28
C ILE A 500 -29.03 12.23 -54.01
N ALA A 501 -28.61 11.50 -55.04
CA ALA A 501 -28.21 10.10 -54.94
C ALA A 501 -26.85 10.00 -54.23
N VAL A 502 -26.78 9.26 -53.13
CA VAL A 502 -25.56 9.08 -52.33
C VAL A 502 -25.30 7.60 -52.07
N SER A 503 -24.05 7.21 -51.88
CA SER A 503 -23.64 5.83 -51.55
C SER A 503 -22.78 5.81 -50.28
N ALA A 504 -22.65 4.64 -49.65
CA ALA A 504 -21.76 4.49 -48.50
C ALA A 504 -20.31 4.84 -48.90
N GLY A 505 -19.69 5.76 -48.17
CA GLY A 505 -18.39 6.37 -48.48
C GLY A 505 -18.46 7.76 -49.14
N ASP A 506 -19.64 8.23 -49.56
CA ASP A 506 -19.79 9.57 -50.12
C ASP A 506 -19.74 10.68 -49.05
N THR A 507 -19.27 11.87 -49.46
CA THR A 507 -19.20 13.09 -48.66
C THR A 507 -20.02 14.25 -49.25
N ILE A 508 -20.71 15.03 -48.42
CA ILE A 508 -21.39 16.27 -48.80
C ILE A 508 -20.80 17.44 -47.99
N ASP A 509 -20.27 18.46 -48.69
CA ASP A 509 -19.62 19.63 -48.10
C ASP A 509 -20.46 20.90 -48.30
N PHE A 510 -20.67 21.70 -47.26
CA PHE A 510 -21.28 23.02 -47.31
C PHE A 510 -20.21 24.08 -47.05
N VAL A 511 -19.92 24.93 -48.03
CA VAL A 511 -18.81 25.89 -48.00
C VAL A 511 -19.34 27.31 -48.12
N PHE A 512 -18.98 28.16 -47.15
CA PHE A 512 -19.35 29.58 -47.10
C PHE A 512 -18.13 30.46 -47.37
N GLY A 513 -18.29 31.52 -48.16
CA GLY A 513 -17.22 32.49 -48.40
C GLY A 513 -17.73 33.91 -48.66
N SER A 514 -16.95 34.92 -48.26
CA SER A 514 -17.22 36.33 -48.61
C SER A 514 -16.77 36.63 -50.05
N ASN A 515 -17.52 37.48 -50.75
CA ASN A 515 -17.24 37.79 -52.16
C ASN A 515 -16.19 38.91 -52.30
N THR A 516 -14.95 38.65 -51.90
CA THR A 516 -13.81 39.50 -52.30
C THR A 516 -12.74 38.67 -52.99
N SER A 517 -12.42 39.14 -54.20
CA SER A 517 -11.35 38.62 -55.04
C SER A 517 -9.99 38.75 -54.35
N SER A 518 -9.17 37.70 -54.57
CA SER A 518 -7.74 37.58 -54.28
C SER A 518 -7.32 37.53 -52.80
N THR A 519 -6.87 36.32 -52.43
CA THR A 519 -6.07 35.92 -51.26
C THR A 519 -6.76 35.96 -49.89
N GLY A 520 -7.47 34.86 -49.57
CA GLY A 520 -7.56 34.30 -48.22
C GLY A 520 -8.65 34.85 -47.30
N GLY A 521 -9.90 34.97 -47.78
CA GLY A 521 -11.05 35.23 -46.90
C GLY A 521 -11.45 34.00 -46.07
N ASP A 522 -12.02 34.22 -44.88
CA ASP A 522 -12.49 33.18 -43.96
C ASP A 522 -13.49 32.24 -44.66
N LEU A 523 -13.13 30.96 -44.70
CA LEU A 523 -13.98 29.89 -45.21
C LEU A 523 -14.44 29.04 -44.04
N THR A 524 -15.74 28.93 -43.84
CA THR A 524 -16.31 27.91 -42.93
C THR A 524 -16.86 26.79 -43.80
N ALA A 525 -16.46 25.55 -43.53
CA ALA A 525 -16.96 24.37 -44.23
C ALA A 525 -17.53 23.35 -43.24
N ARG A 526 -18.68 22.73 -43.57
CA ARG A 526 -19.23 21.57 -42.85
C ARG A 526 -19.27 20.36 -43.78
N ARG A 527 -18.78 19.21 -43.33
CA ARG A 527 -18.74 17.94 -44.09
C ARG A 527 -19.67 16.89 -43.46
N ILE A 528 -20.37 16.14 -44.29
CA ILE A 528 -21.19 14.98 -43.92
C ILE A 528 -20.66 13.75 -44.65
N THR A 529 -20.46 12.61 -43.98
CA THR A 529 -20.00 11.34 -44.59
C THR A 529 -21.06 10.25 -44.37
N ILE A 530 -21.36 9.44 -45.40
CA ILE A 530 -22.37 8.37 -45.34
C ILE A 530 -21.72 7.01 -45.03
N LEU A 531 -22.17 6.27 -44.01
CA LEU A 531 -21.62 4.96 -43.59
C LEU A 531 -22.64 3.81 -43.76
N SER A 532 -22.19 2.56 -43.92
CA SER A 532 -23.06 1.37 -43.98
C SER A 532 -22.86 0.43 -42.79
N GLU A 533 -23.95 -0.10 -42.24
CA GLU A 533 -23.91 -1.22 -41.29
C GLU A 533 -24.03 -2.57 -42.00
N SER A 534 -23.24 -3.57 -41.62
CA SER A 534 -23.47 -4.98 -41.97
C SER A 534 -23.02 -5.91 -40.84
N PRO A 535 -23.78 -6.99 -40.54
CA PRO A 535 -23.50 -7.89 -39.44
C PRO A 535 -22.42 -8.93 -39.78
N LEU A 536 -21.72 -9.38 -38.73
CA LEU A 536 -20.68 -10.41 -38.65
C LEU A 536 -20.76 -11.52 -39.71
N ALA A 537 -19.69 -11.65 -40.51
CA ALA A 537 -19.45 -12.79 -41.40
C ALA A 537 -18.44 -13.76 -40.78
N THR A 538 -18.79 -15.04 -40.80
CA THR A 538 -18.00 -16.21 -40.42
C THR A 538 -16.73 -16.37 -41.28
N LEU A 539 -15.61 -16.70 -40.63
CA LEU A 539 -14.33 -17.10 -41.25
C LEU A 539 -14.46 -18.41 -42.05
N PRO A 540 -13.87 -18.53 -43.26
CA PRO A 540 -13.62 -19.80 -43.90
C PRO A 540 -12.21 -20.34 -43.58
N GLU A 541 -12.15 -21.67 -43.46
CA GLU A 541 -10.97 -22.52 -43.30
C GLU A 541 -9.88 -22.27 -44.38
N ALA A 542 -8.62 -22.27 -43.96
CA ALA A 542 -7.47 -22.36 -44.84
C ALA A 542 -7.14 -23.83 -45.12
N GLY A 543 -7.15 -24.22 -46.40
CA GLY A 543 -6.68 -25.52 -46.88
C GLY A 543 -5.23 -25.45 -47.34
N ASP A 544 -4.51 -26.55 -47.09
CA ASP A 544 -3.11 -26.83 -47.41
C ASP A 544 -2.76 -26.85 -48.92
N ASP A 545 -1.44 -26.84 -49.15
CA ASP A 545 -0.65 -27.28 -50.31
C ASP A 545 -0.01 -26.23 -51.24
N ALA A 546 1.23 -25.84 -50.90
CA ALA A 546 2.28 -25.54 -51.87
C ALA A 546 3.68 -25.88 -51.31
N PRO A 547 4.47 -26.78 -51.93
CA PRO A 547 5.83 -27.08 -51.48
C PRO A 547 6.85 -26.04 -51.95
N SER A 548 7.68 -25.56 -51.03
CA SER A 548 8.86 -24.72 -51.29
C SER A 548 10.02 -25.54 -51.87
N PRO A 549 10.75 -25.07 -52.90
CA PRO A 549 11.93 -25.76 -53.42
C PRO A 549 13.18 -25.45 -52.59
N SER A 550 13.81 -26.49 -52.05
CA SER A 550 15.09 -26.43 -51.34
C SER A 550 16.26 -26.04 -52.27
N PRO A 551 17.24 -25.22 -51.84
CA PRO A 551 18.50 -25.03 -52.57
C PRO A 551 19.49 -26.19 -52.32
N PRO A 552 20.50 -26.40 -53.19
CA PRO A 552 21.22 -27.66 -53.31
C PRO A 552 22.24 -27.89 -52.17
N ARG A 553 22.08 -29.00 -51.44
CA ARG A 553 23.13 -29.54 -50.55
C ARG A 553 24.30 -30.07 -51.37
N THR A 554 25.51 -29.56 -51.11
CA THR A 554 26.75 -30.12 -51.65
C THR A 554 27.47 -30.87 -50.54
N GLU A 555 27.30 -32.20 -50.47
CA GLU A 555 28.17 -33.05 -49.65
C GLU A 555 29.49 -33.30 -50.41
N ILE A 556 30.62 -32.87 -49.83
CA ILE A 556 31.95 -33.30 -50.28
C ILE A 556 32.47 -34.35 -49.31
N ARG A 557 32.37 -35.61 -49.71
CA ARG A 557 33.28 -36.68 -49.27
C ARG A 557 34.21 -36.99 -50.43
N ALA A 558 35.52 -36.78 -50.26
CA ALA A 558 36.50 -37.38 -51.17
C ALA A 558 37.83 -37.63 -50.48
N GLY A 559 38.16 -38.91 -50.31
CA GLY A 559 39.53 -39.37 -50.39
C GLY A 559 39.99 -39.47 -51.84
N ASN A 560 41.26 -39.13 -52.05
CA ASN A 560 42.16 -39.47 -53.15
C ASN A 560 41.87 -38.94 -54.58
N THR A 561 42.64 -37.90 -54.88
CA THR A 561 43.18 -37.32 -56.13
C THR A 561 43.27 -38.21 -57.38
N VAL A 562 42.88 -37.67 -58.56
CA VAL A 562 43.69 -37.61 -59.81
C VAL A 562 43.26 -36.38 -60.66
N GLU A 563 44.26 -35.77 -61.31
CA GLU A 563 44.38 -34.46 -61.96
C GLU A 563 43.52 -34.17 -63.22
N GLY A 564 43.29 -32.87 -63.46
CA GLY A 564 42.87 -32.34 -64.77
C GLY A 564 42.51 -30.84 -64.81
N THR A 565 43.53 -29.97 -64.76
CA THR A 565 43.64 -28.55 -65.21
C THR A 565 42.42 -27.59 -65.16
N LEU A 566 42.64 -26.44 -64.49
CA LEU A 566 41.85 -25.18 -64.41
C LEU A 566 40.62 -25.18 -63.48
N GLY A 567 40.87 -24.88 -62.20
CA GLY A 567 39.88 -24.49 -61.20
C GLY A 567 40.34 -24.80 -59.77
N LYS A 568 40.26 -23.81 -58.87
CA LYS A 568 40.49 -23.84 -57.41
C LYS A 568 41.95 -23.98 -56.95
N ASP A 569 42.49 -22.88 -56.44
CA ASP A 569 43.66 -22.89 -55.56
C ASP A 569 43.22 -23.31 -54.14
N VAL A 570 43.67 -24.50 -53.74
CA VAL A 570 43.80 -24.93 -52.36
C VAL A 570 45.24 -24.63 -51.93
N LEU A 571 45.42 -23.87 -50.86
CA LEU A 571 46.68 -23.82 -50.13
C LEU A 571 46.63 -24.82 -48.98
N THR A 572 47.60 -25.74 -48.95
CA THR A 572 47.86 -26.66 -47.84
C THR A 572 48.45 -25.92 -46.62
N PRO A 573 48.06 -26.24 -45.36
CA PRO A 573 48.67 -25.61 -44.20
C PRO A 573 49.84 -26.45 -43.63
N SER A 574 51.03 -25.87 -43.64
CA SER A 574 52.07 -26.14 -42.65
C SER A 574 52.38 -24.84 -41.90
N LYS A 575 52.22 -24.86 -40.57
CA LYS A 575 52.62 -23.85 -39.57
C LYS A 575 51.94 -22.46 -39.61
N PHE A 576 51.20 -22.17 -38.54
CA PHE A 576 50.99 -20.86 -37.89
C PHE A 576 50.70 -19.63 -38.77
N VAL A 577 49.44 -19.13 -38.79
CA VAL A 577 49.01 -17.72 -39.02
C VAL A 577 47.57 -17.57 -38.47
N LEU A 578 47.30 -16.95 -37.31
CA LEU A 578 46.87 -15.55 -37.07
C LEU A 578 46.15 -14.82 -38.22
N GLY A 579 44.81 -14.70 -38.13
CA GLY A 579 44.08 -13.51 -38.56
C GLY A 579 43.55 -13.46 -40.01
N ARG A 580 42.21 -13.36 -40.12
CA ARG A 580 41.36 -12.86 -41.24
C ARG A 580 41.77 -13.18 -42.67
N THR A 581 40.88 -13.84 -43.43
CA THR A 581 40.20 -13.28 -44.63
C THR A 581 39.38 -14.33 -45.37
N ALA A 582 38.17 -14.57 -44.91
CA ALA A 582 36.97 -14.63 -45.74
C ALA A 582 35.81 -14.74 -44.76
N VAL A 583 35.25 -13.60 -44.35
CA VAL A 583 33.85 -13.59 -43.94
C VAL A 583 33.13 -13.99 -45.21
N THR A 584 32.81 -15.27 -45.34
CA THR A 584 31.90 -15.66 -46.40
C THR A 584 30.50 -15.22 -45.95
N HIS A 585 29.56 -15.08 -46.89
CA HIS A 585 28.15 -14.87 -46.55
C HIS A 585 27.40 -16.22 -46.62
N TYR A 586 28.13 -17.32 -46.41
CA TYR A 586 27.65 -18.68 -46.64
C TYR A 586 27.69 -19.47 -45.34
N ASP A 587 26.79 -20.44 -45.24
CA ASP A 587 26.76 -21.43 -44.17
C ASP A 587 28.03 -22.31 -44.21
N ASP A 588 28.99 -22.00 -43.34
CA ASP A 588 30.29 -22.63 -43.24
C ASP A 588 30.31 -23.78 -42.21
N THR A 589 31.32 -24.63 -42.28
CA THR A 589 31.56 -25.66 -41.27
C THR A 589 33.05 -25.69 -40.89
N LEU A 590 33.35 -25.38 -39.64
CA LEU A 590 34.69 -25.28 -39.08
C LEU A 590 34.94 -26.45 -38.13
N TYR A 591 36.17 -26.98 -38.15
CA TYR A 591 36.62 -28.03 -37.24
C TYR A 591 37.93 -27.60 -36.58
N GLY A 592 37.90 -27.47 -35.26
CA GLY A 592 39.06 -27.43 -34.39
C GLY A 592 39.71 -28.81 -34.24
N ARG A 593 40.78 -28.86 -33.46
CA ARG A 593 41.64 -30.01 -33.19
C ARG A 593 41.76 -30.18 -31.67
N ASP A 594 42.55 -31.16 -31.25
CA ASP A 594 43.00 -31.21 -29.87
C ASP A 594 43.84 -29.95 -29.53
N GLY A 595 43.47 -29.23 -28.46
CA GLY A 595 44.06 -27.99 -27.95
C GLY A 595 43.03 -26.86 -27.82
N ASP A 596 43.42 -25.73 -27.21
CA ASP A 596 42.56 -24.54 -27.05
C ASP A 596 42.43 -23.80 -28.41
N ASP A 597 41.28 -23.93 -29.06
CA ASP A 597 40.99 -23.38 -30.39
C ASP A 597 40.09 -22.13 -30.35
N ARG A 598 40.12 -21.37 -31.45
CA ARG A 598 39.32 -20.15 -31.61
C ARG A 598 38.63 -20.17 -32.96
N LEU A 599 37.31 -20.31 -32.95
CA LEU A 599 36.48 -20.53 -34.14
C LEU A 599 35.56 -19.32 -34.35
N ASP A 600 35.49 -18.84 -35.59
CA ASP A 600 34.72 -17.67 -36.02
C ASP A 600 34.24 -17.94 -37.45
N GLY A 601 32.94 -18.22 -37.59
CA GLY A 601 32.32 -18.53 -38.88
C GLY A 601 32.08 -17.30 -39.77
N GLY A 602 31.99 -16.12 -39.15
CA GLY A 602 31.54 -14.91 -39.84
C GLY A 602 30.05 -14.99 -40.17
N ALA A 603 29.65 -14.38 -41.29
CA ALA A 603 28.23 -14.23 -41.61
C ALA A 603 27.67 -15.47 -42.30
N GLY A 604 26.66 -16.12 -41.73
CA GLY A 604 26.08 -17.33 -42.31
C GLY A 604 25.39 -18.13 -41.23
N ALA A 605 24.80 -19.28 -41.54
CA ALA A 605 24.40 -20.24 -40.52
C ALA A 605 25.50 -21.30 -40.37
N ASP A 606 26.43 -21.08 -39.44
CA ASP A 606 27.68 -21.83 -39.37
C ASP A 606 27.64 -22.98 -38.38
N ARG A 607 28.50 -23.99 -38.59
CA ARG A 607 28.72 -25.09 -37.63
C ARG A 607 30.19 -25.13 -37.24
N MET A 608 30.47 -24.89 -35.97
CA MET A 608 31.82 -24.87 -35.43
C MET A 608 31.99 -26.03 -34.46
N TYR A 609 32.89 -26.96 -34.77
CA TYR A 609 33.23 -28.09 -33.91
C TYR A 609 34.55 -27.80 -33.21
N GLY A 610 34.59 -27.70 -31.89
CA GLY A 610 35.79 -27.34 -31.09
C GLY A 610 36.79 -28.48 -31.01
N GLY A 611 36.42 -29.55 -30.32
CA GLY A 611 37.25 -30.74 -30.22
C GLY A 611 37.57 -31.05 -28.76
N ALA A 612 38.85 -31.06 -28.39
CA ALA A 612 39.25 -31.31 -27.01
C ALA A 612 40.20 -30.19 -26.59
N GLY A 613 39.90 -29.44 -25.52
CA GLY A 613 40.66 -28.25 -25.16
C GLY A 613 39.71 -27.15 -24.69
N LYS A 614 40.22 -25.98 -24.30
CA LYS A 614 39.39 -24.82 -23.94
C LYS A 614 39.15 -23.94 -25.15
N ASP A 615 38.03 -24.13 -25.79
CA ASP A 615 37.72 -23.53 -27.07
C ASP A 615 36.93 -22.24 -26.91
N THR A 616 37.05 -21.35 -27.90
CA THR A 616 36.28 -20.11 -27.96
C THR A 616 35.61 -19.94 -29.32
N TYR A 617 34.30 -19.78 -29.30
CA TYR A 617 33.45 -19.57 -30.46
C TYR A 617 33.05 -18.10 -30.58
N THR A 618 33.01 -17.59 -31.80
CA THR A 618 32.41 -16.29 -32.13
C THR A 618 31.17 -16.56 -32.97
N VAL A 619 30.02 -16.11 -32.49
CA VAL A 619 28.70 -16.33 -33.10
C VAL A 619 28.10 -14.97 -33.44
N ASP A 620 27.74 -14.77 -34.70
CA ASP A 620 27.13 -13.53 -35.17
C ASP A 620 25.74 -13.73 -35.82
N ASN A 621 25.32 -14.98 -35.98
CA ASN A 621 24.02 -15.36 -36.51
C ASN A 621 23.27 -16.32 -35.55
N VAL A 622 21.96 -16.11 -35.40
CA VAL A 622 21.07 -16.95 -34.56
C VAL A 622 21.02 -18.42 -34.99
N LEU A 623 21.47 -18.74 -36.21
CA LEU A 623 21.53 -20.11 -36.73
C LEU A 623 22.92 -20.74 -36.63
N ASP A 624 23.91 -20.04 -36.09
CA ASP A 624 25.22 -20.61 -35.80
C ASP A 624 25.11 -21.68 -34.72
N ARG A 625 26.01 -22.65 -34.76
CA ARG A 625 26.07 -23.78 -33.83
C ARG A 625 27.50 -24.01 -33.35
N ALA A 626 27.71 -23.94 -32.05
CA ALA A 626 28.95 -24.37 -31.38
C ALA A 626 28.76 -25.80 -30.86
N ILE A 627 29.64 -26.72 -31.25
CA ILE A 627 29.43 -28.17 -31.07
C ILE A 627 30.68 -28.82 -30.47
N GLU A 628 30.59 -29.32 -29.23
CA GLU A 628 31.69 -29.99 -28.51
C GLU A 628 31.57 -31.51 -28.45
N ILE A 629 30.88 -32.10 -29.43
CA ILE A 629 30.53 -33.54 -29.38
C ILE A 629 31.59 -34.37 -30.11
N GLN A 630 32.29 -35.26 -29.40
CA GLN A 630 33.07 -36.34 -30.00
C GLN A 630 32.15 -37.34 -30.72
N SER A 631 32.66 -38.08 -31.71
CA SER A 631 31.84 -39.09 -32.44
C SER A 631 31.26 -40.21 -31.57
N ASP A 632 31.77 -40.39 -30.36
CA ASP A 632 31.30 -41.35 -29.36
C ASP A 632 30.39 -40.73 -28.27
N GLY A 633 30.14 -39.43 -28.35
CA GLY A 633 29.28 -38.69 -27.41
C GLY A 633 29.93 -38.38 -26.07
N SER A 634 31.25 -38.54 -25.92
CA SER A 634 31.99 -38.09 -24.74
C SER A 634 32.42 -36.63 -24.85
N ASP A 635 32.60 -36.01 -23.69
CA ASP A 635 33.23 -34.72 -23.51
C ASP A 635 34.59 -34.95 -22.86
N GLU A 636 35.66 -34.67 -23.61
CA GLU A 636 37.03 -34.54 -23.11
C GLU A 636 37.53 -33.08 -23.28
N GLY A 637 36.61 -32.16 -23.62
CA GLY A 637 36.80 -30.73 -23.79
C GLY A 637 37.04 -30.03 -22.45
N GLY A 638 37.55 -28.81 -22.52
CA GLY A 638 37.91 -28.01 -21.37
C GLY A 638 36.68 -27.33 -20.76
N VAL A 639 36.79 -26.04 -20.49
CA VAL A 639 35.62 -25.19 -20.19
C VAL A 639 35.53 -24.22 -21.33
N ASP A 640 34.48 -24.33 -22.12
CA ASP A 640 34.40 -23.73 -23.45
C ASP A 640 33.53 -22.47 -23.43
N LEU A 641 33.84 -21.51 -24.31
CA LEU A 641 33.26 -20.17 -24.30
C LEU A 641 32.66 -19.78 -25.65
N VAL A 642 31.38 -19.44 -25.66
CA VAL A 642 30.72 -18.76 -26.78
C VAL A 642 30.69 -17.25 -26.53
N LYS A 643 31.11 -16.47 -27.52
CA LYS A 643 30.90 -15.02 -27.59
C LYS A 643 29.88 -14.73 -28.69
N ALA A 644 28.69 -14.28 -28.31
CA ALA A 644 27.59 -14.08 -29.26
C ALA A 644 27.27 -12.60 -29.43
N SER A 645 27.02 -12.15 -30.67
CA SER A 645 26.42 -10.84 -30.97
C SER A 645 24.99 -10.97 -31.51
N ALA A 646 24.38 -12.13 -31.30
CA ALA A 646 23.00 -12.50 -31.65
C ALA A 646 22.46 -13.43 -30.55
N ASP A 647 21.14 -13.65 -30.52
CA ASP A 647 20.51 -14.63 -29.62
C ASP A 647 21.18 -15.99 -29.77
N PHE A 648 21.49 -16.65 -28.65
CA PHE A 648 22.20 -17.94 -28.67
C PHE A 648 21.78 -18.89 -27.56
N THR A 649 21.69 -20.17 -27.92
CA THR A 649 21.47 -21.29 -26.99
C THR A 649 22.71 -22.17 -26.96
N LEU A 650 23.26 -22.42 -25.78
CA LEU A 650 24.38 -23.33 -25.60
C LEU A 650 23.97 -24.76 -25.99
N GLU A 651 24.78 -25.41 -26.82
CA GLU A 651 24.64 -26.84 -27.02
C GLU A 651 25.29 -27.60 -25.86
N ARG A 652 24.95 -28.88 -25.77
CA ARG A 652 25.52 -29.78 -24.76
C ARG A 652 27.06 -29.74 -24.79
N TYR A 653 27.66 -29.72 -23.60
CA TYR A 653 29.11 -29.66 -23.36
C TYR A 653 29.77 -28.30 -23.64
N VAL A 654 28.98 -27.22 -23.72
CA VAL A 654 29.51 -25.86 -23.69
C VAL A 654 29.01 -25.20 -22.42
N GLU A 655 29.89 -24.67 -21.59
CA GLU A 655 29.50 -24.17 -20.26
C GLU A 655 29.39 -22.64 -20.19
N LYS A 656 30.00 -21.88 -21.10
CA LYS A 656 30.04 -20.42 -20.98
C LYS A 656 29.48 -19.70 -22.19
N LEU A 657 28.63 -18.72 -21.92
CA LEU A 657 28.12 -17.77 -22.89
C LEU A 657 28.45 -16.35 -22.45
N THR A 658 28.91 -15.52 -23.38
CA THR A 658 29.04 -14.07 -23.19
C THR A 658 28.38 -13.36 -24.36
N LEU A 659 27.29 -12.66 -24.09
CA LEU A 659 26.65 -11.77 -25.03
C LEU A 659 27.53 -10.52 -25.22
N THR A 660 27.57 -10.01 -26.45
CA THR A 660 28.43 -8.89 -26.85
C THR A 660 27.60 -7.83 -27.56
N GLY A 661 28.12 -6.61 -27.61
CA GLY A 661 27.39 -5.47 -28.15
C GLY A 661 26.53 -4.77 -27.09
N THR A 662 25.53 -4.03 -27.54
CA THR A 662 24.64 -3.20 -26.69
C THR A 662 23.17 -3.33 -27.10
N THR A 663 22.86 -4.36 -27.89
CA THR A 663 21.50 -4.64 -28.39
C THR A 663 20.85 -5.66 -27.48
N ASP A 664 19.52 -5.60 -27.37
CA ASP A 664 18.71 -6.59 -26.65
C ASP A 664 18.83 -7.95 -27.34
N ILE A 665 19.69 -8.82 -26.80
CA ILE A 665 19.89 -10.19 -27.27
C ILE A 665 19.83 -11.14 -26.07
N ASN A 666 19.48 -12.40 -26.32
CA ASN A 666 19.12 -13.35 -25.29
C ASN A 666 20.08 -14.55 -25.26
N GLY A 667 20.27 -15.11 -24.06
CA GLY A 667 21.15 -16.24 -23.83
C GLY A 667 20.41 -17.38 -23.15
N MET A 668 20.55 -18.59 -23.67
CA MET A 668 19.98 -19.80 -23.07
C MET A 668 21.08 -20.83 -22.83
N GLY A 669 21.05 -21.43 -21.65
CA GLY A 669 21.93 -22.49 -21.22
C GLY A 669 21.55 -23.86 -21.79
N ASN A 670 22.17 -24.88 -21.22
CA ASN A 670 21.89 -26.29 -21.42
C ASN A 670 21.73 -26.94 -20.03
N ASN A 671 21.44 -28.24 -19.98
CA ASN A 671 21.20 -28.96 -18.71
C ASN A 671 22.49 -29.24 -17.88
N MET A 672 23.50 -28.38 -17.95
CA MET A 672 24.75 -28.45 -17.19
C MET A 672 24.94 -27.13 -16.43
N ALA A 673 25.78 -27.12 -15.41
CA ALA A 673 26.16 -25.88 -14.73
C ALA A 673 26.84 -24.90 -15.73
N ASN A 674 26.16 -23.82 -16.03
CA ASN A 674 26.52 -22.80 -17.01
C ASN A 674 26.96 -21.50 -16.34
N SER A 675 27.72 -20.70 -17.09
CA SER A 675 28.03 -19.32 -16.73
C SER A 675 27.71 -18.42 -17.92
N ILE A 676 26.60 -17.70 -17.79
CA ILE A 676 26.04 -16.84 -18.83
C ILE A 676 26.23 -15.39 -18.41
N LYS A 677 26.85 -14.61 -19.27
CA LYS A 677 27.04 -13.18 -19.08
C LYS A 677 26.31 -12.39 -20.17
N GLY A 678 25.40 -11.51 -19.78
CA GLY A 678 24.70 -10.59 -20.65
C GLY A 678 25.58 -9.43 -21.13
N ASN A 679 24.96 -8.54 -21.90
CA ASN A 679 25.59 -7.36 -22.47
C ASN A 679 25.05 -6.08 -21.79
N ALA A 680 24.88 -4.98 -22.53
CA ALA A 680 24.37 -3.72 -21.97
C ALA A 680 22.95 -3.37 -22.46
N GLY A 681 22.29 -4.31 -23.15
CA GLY A 681 20.88 -4.20 -23.52
C GLY A 681 20.03 -5.07 -22.60
N SER A 682 18.71 -4.93 -22.67
CA SER A 682 17.78 -5.75 -21.89
C SER A 682 17.76 -7.18 -22.40
N ASN A 683 18.31 -8.11 -21.62
CA ASN A 683 18.54 -9.50 -21.95
C ASN A 683 17.55 -10.42 -21.23
N ILE A 684 17.22 -11.53 -21.87
CA ILE A 684 16.63 -12.71 -21.22
C ILE A 684 17.73 -13.76 -21.12
N LEU A 685 18.11 -14.12 -19.90
CA LEU A 685 19.09 -15.17 -19.59
C LEU A 685 18.37 -16.36 -18.96
N ARG A 686 18.59 -17.58 -19.47
CA ARG A 686 18.01 -18.83 -18.95
C ARG A 686 19.10 -19.84 -18.66
N GLY A 687 19.17 -20.38 -17.44
CA GLY A 687 20.11 -21.41 -17.00
C GLY A 687 19.69 -22.82 -17.45
N GLU A 688 18.42 -23.16 -17.23
CA GLU A 688 17.80 -24.47 -17.47
C GLU A 688 18.01 -25.47 -16.31
N ASP A 689 18.80 -26.54 -16.46
CA ASP A 689 19.13 -27.43 -15.32
C ASP A 689 20.61 -27.24 -14.96
N GLY A 690 20.96 -27.35 -13.67
CA GLY A 690 22.33 -27.24 -13.20
C GLY A 690 22.50 -26.07 -12.25
N ALA A 691 23.66 -25.98 -11.58
CA ALA A 691 23.95 -24.84 -10.71
C ALA A 691 24.60 -23.72 -11.53
N ASP A 692 23.79 -22.76 -11.95
CA ASP A 692 24.11 -21.78 -12.96
C ASP A 692 24.57 -20.44 -12.38
N LYS A 693 25.29 -19.67 -13.20
CA LYS A 693 25.72 -18.31 -12.87
C LYS A 693 25.31 -17.35 -13.97
N LEU A 694 24.33 -16.52 -13.67
CA LEU A 694 23.74 -15.56 -14.59
C LEU A 694 24.14 -14.15 -14.15
N TYR A 695 24.87 -13.43 -15.01
CA TYR A 695 25.31 -12.05 -14.78
C TYR A 695 24.79 -11.19 -15.91
N SER A 696 23.73 -10.41 -15.72
CA SER A 696 23.03 -9.79 -16.85
C SER A 696 23.69 -8.49 -17.34
N GLY A 697 24.14 -7.62 -16.45
CA GLY A 697 25.05 -6.53 -16.80
C GLY A 697 24.43 -5.15 -16.64
N ASP A 698 24.26 -4.42 -17.73
CA ASP A 698 23.47 -3.18 -17.73
C ASP A 698 22.16 -3.44 -18.50
N GLY A 699 21.07 -2.75 -18.16
CA GLY A 699 19.77 -2.85 -18.84
C GLY A 699 18.72 -3.48 -17.95
N ASP A 700 17.44 -3.42 -18.35
CA ASP A 700 16.36 -4.04 -17.58
C ASP A 700 16.21 -5.51 -18.01
N ASP A 701 16.78 -6.44 -17.24
CA ASP A 701 16.99 -7.84 -17.60
C ASP A 701 15.98 -8.81 -16.99
N ARG A 702 15.92 -10.03 -17.54
CA ARG A 702 15.21 -11.18 -16.94
C ARG A 702 16.11 -12.39 -16.84
N LEU A 703 16.30 -12.89 -15.63
CA LEU A 703 17.16 -14.04 -15.33
C LEU A 703 16.28 -15.19 -14.84
N TYR A 704 16.45 -16.37 -15.42
CA TYR A 704 15.76 -17.60 -15.03
C TYR A 704 16.82 -18.65 -14.69
N GLY A 705 16.96 -19.04 -13.43
CA GLY A 705 17.85 -20.10 -12.97
C GLY A 705 17.41 -21.45 -13.54
N GLY A 706 16.25 -21.93 -13.07
CA GLY A 706 15.67 -23.20 -13.46
C GLY A 706 15.80 -24.23 -12.33
N GLU A 707 16.32 -25.41 -12.60
CA GLU A 707 16.55 -26.43 -11.57
C GLU A 707 18.01 -26.40 -11.12
N GLY A 708 18.32 -26.11 -9.86
CA GLY A 708 19.72 -25.90 -9.53
C GLY A 708 20.01 -25.31 -8.17
N HIS A 709 21.17 -24.67 -8.11
CA HIS A 709 21.60 -23.84 -6.98
C HIS A 709 22.26 -22.64 -7.62
N ASP A 710 21.42 -21.71 -8.03
CA ASP A 710 21.74 -20.72 -9.03
C ASP A 710 22.19 -19.43 -8.40
N HIS A 711 23.04 -18.72 -9.13
CA HIS A 711 23.52 -17.41 -8.73
C HIS A 711 23.16 -16.41 -9.80
N MET A 712 22.29 -15.48 -9.43
CA MET A 712 21.78 -14.44 -10.31
C MET A 712 22.22 -13.07 -9.80
N ASP A 713 22.77 -12.27 -10.72
CA ASP A 713 23.24 -10.93 -10.48
C ASP A 713 22.70 -10.05 -11.61
N GLY A 714 21.69 -9.23 -11.28
CA GLY A 714 21.04 -8.31 -12.22
C GLY A 714 21.99 -7.21 -12.71
N GLY A 715 22.89 -6.76 -11.84
CA GLY A 715 23.70 -5.60 -12.14
C GLY A 715 22.83 -4.36 -12.30
N ALA A 716 23.21 -3.45 -13.19
CA ALA A 716 22.58 -2.14 -13.28
C ALA A 716 21.31 -2.18 -14.16
N GLY A 717 20.15 -1.97 -13.57
CA GLY A 717 18.90 -2.09 -14.31
C GLY A 717 17.69 -2.06 -13.41
N ALA A 718 16.51 -2.25 -13.96
CA ALA A 718 15.41 -2.81 -13.20
C ALA A 718 15.25 -4.27 -13.62
N ASP A 719 15.78 -5.19 -12.83
CA ASP A 719 15.90 -6.60 -13.21
C ASP A 719 14.81 -7.48 -12.58
N ALA A 720 14.48 -8.58 -13.24
CA ALA A 720 13.61 -9.62 -12.68
C ALA A 720 14.33 -10.96 -12.65
N MET A 721 14.49 -11.53 -11.46
CA MET A 721 15.20 -12.78 -11.23
C MET A 721 14.25 -13.87 -10.71
N PHE A 722 14.29 -15.03 -11.36
CA PHE A 722 13.46 -16.19 -11.09
C PHE A 722 14.36 -17.40 -10.83
N GLY A 723 14.39 -17.93 -9.60
CA GLY A 723 15.28 -19.02 -9.17
C GLY A 723 14.82 -20.34 -9.70
N GLY A 724 13.63 -20.75 -9.28
CA GLY A 724 13.07 -22.04 -9.63
C GLY A 724 13.36 -23.02 -8.50
N ALA A 725 13.84 -24.23 -8.82
CA ALA A 725 14.02 -25.26 -7.82
C ALA A 725 15.42 -25.24 -7.21
N GLY A 726 15.47 -25.42 -5.88
CA GLY A 726 16.70 -25.50 -5.10
C GLY A 726 17.02 -24.22 -4.33
N ASN A 727 18.26 -24.13 -3.84
CA ASN A 727 18.73 -23.00 -3.02
C ASN A 727 19.50 -21.99 -3.87
N ASP A 728 18.90 -20.86 -4.13
CA ASP A 728 19.38 -19.85 -5.05
C ASP A 728 19.92 -18.61 -4.33
N THR A 729 20.73 -17.83 -5.05
CA THR A 729 21.33 -16.60 -4.54
C THR A 729 21.16 -15.46 -5.52
N TYR A 730 20.48 -14.42 -5.06
CA TYR A 730 20.19 -13.20 -5.79
C TYR A 730 21.10 -12.06 -5.35
N VAL A 731 21.54 -11.24 -6.28
CA VAL A 731 22.22 -9.96 -6.02
C VAL A 731 21.32 -8.85 -6.54
N VAL A 732 20.90 -7.98 -5.63
CA VAL A 732 20.00 -6.85 -5.87
C VAL A 732 20.73 -5.55 -5.60
N ASP A 733 20.77 -4.65 -6.57
CA ASP A 733 21.49 -3.38 -6.45
C ASP A 733 20.74 -2.14 -6.97
N ASP A 734 19.57 -2.32 -7.60
CA ASP A 734 18.60 -1.26 -7.90
C ASP A 734 17.30 -1.45 -7.11
N LEU A 735 16.67 -0.35 -6.72
CA LEU A 735 15.39 -0.34 -5.99
C LEU A 735 14.23 -0.96 -6.76
N ARG A 736 14.38 -1.13 -8.08
CA ARG A 736 13.36 -1.67 -8.98
C ARG A 736 13.57 -3.15 -9.29
N ASP A 737 14.64 -3.76 -8.78
CA ASP A 737 14.89 -5.19 -8.95
C ASP A 737 13.81 -6.00 -8.22
N THR A 738 13.41 -7.10 -8.84
CA THR A 738 12.41 -8.03 -8.32
C THR A 738 12.95 -9.45 -8.28
N VAL A 739 12.59 -10.19 -7.23
CA VAL A 739 12.94 -11.60 -7.03
C VAL A 739 11.64 -12.39 -6.84
N ASP A 740 11.50 -13.50 -7.55
CA ASP A 740 10.28 -14.33 -7.56
C ASP A 740 10.63 -15.83 -7.49
N GLU A 741 10.07 -16.52 -6.50
CA GLU A 741 10.23 -17.95 -6.22
C GLU A 741 8.87 -18.69 -6.21
N ASP A 742 7.89 -18.23 -6.99
CA ASP A 742 6.52 -18.77 -6.99
C ASP A 742 6.41 -20.30 -7.33
N ASP A 743 7.50 -20.96 -7.77
CA ASP A 743 7.50 -22.35 -8.27
C ASP A 743 8.13 -23.43 -7.34
N ASP A 744 8.90 -23.10 -6.28
CA ASP A 744 9.45 -24.09 -5.34
C ASP A 744 9.42 -23.65 -3.85
N PRO A 745 8.54 -24.24 -3.01
CA PRO A 745 8.54 -23.95 -1.57
C PRO A 745 9.59 -24.75 -0.78
N THR A 746 10.51 -25.48 -1.42
CA THR A 746 11.46 -26.39 -0.76
C THR A 746 12.91 -25.92 -0.76
N GLY A 747 13.23 -24.87 -1.50
CA GLY A 747 14.49 -24.13 -1.46
C GLY A 747 14.74 -23.43 -0.12
N ILE A 748 15.99 -23.00 0.10
CA ILE A 748 16.31 -22.01 1.13
C ILE A 748 17.14 -20.93 0.45
N ASP A 749 16.50 -19.80 0.20
CA ASP A 749 16.98 -18.84 -0.79
C ASP A 749 17.57 -17.60 -0.12
N LEU A 750 18.52 -16.97 -0.82
CA LEU A 750 19.29 -15.85 -0.28
C LEU A 750 19.28 -14.66 -1.21
N VAL A 751 18.75 -13.54 -0.72
CA VAL A 751 18.91 -12.23 -1.34
C VAL A 751 20.08 -11.50 -0.69
N LYS A 752 21.03 -11.04 -1.52
CA LYS A 752 22.08 -10.09 -1.14
C LYS A 752 21.73 -8.74 -1.74
N SER A 753 21.34 -7.80 -0.90
CA SER A 753 20.90 -6.48 -1.38
C SER A 753 21.86 -5.38 -0.97
N SER A 754 22.17 -4.45 -1.86
CA SER A 754 22.86 -3.19 -1.51
C SER A 754 21.91 -1.99 -1.39
N VAL A 755 20.61 -2.24 -1.57
CA VAL A 755 19.50 -1.30 -1.43
C VAL A 755 18.47 -1.83 -0.40
N PRO A 756 17.53 -1.01 0.09
CA PRO A 756 16.41 -1.53 0.87
C PRO A 756 15.66 -2.65 0.14
N PHE A 757 15.31 -3.73 0.85
CA PHE A 757 14.68 -4.89 0.23
C PHE A 757 13.68 -5.58 1.18
N ALA A 758 12.59 -6.08 0.60
CA ALA A 758 11.58 -6.88 1.29
C ALA A 758 11.50 -8.26 0.63
N LEU A 759 11.60 -9.32 1.43
CA LEU A 759 11.54 -10.69 0.93
C LEU A 759 10.15 -11.00 0.34
N GLY A 760 10.13 -11.48 -0.90
CA GLY A 760 8.96 -12.10 -1.53
C GLY A 760 8.62 -13.44 -0.87
N LYS A 761 7.55 -14.10 -1.32
CA LYS A 761 7.17 -15.44 -0.81
C LYS A 761 8.28 -16.46 -1.11
N ASN A 762 8.37 -17.50 -0.29
CA ASN A 762 9.33 -18.60 -0.43
C ASN A 762 10.80 -18.17 -0.39
N ILE A 763 11.11 -16.99 0.18
CA ILE A 763 12.50 -16.55 0.36
C ILE A 763 12.77 -16.37 1.85
N GLU A 764 13.77 -17.06 2.37
CA GLU A 764 14.03 -17.10 3.82
C GLU A 764 15.12 -16.11 4.24
N ASN A 765 16.14 -15.87 3.41
CA ASN A 765 17.33 -15.16 3.87
C ASN A 765 17.55 -13.83 3.14
N LEU A 766 17.81 -12.78 3.93
CA LEU A 766 18.26 -11.48 3.44
C LEU A 766 19.60 -11.12 4.09
N THR A 767 20.60 -10.80 3.27
CA THR A 767 21.85 -10.17 3.72
C THR A 767 21.98 -8.81 3.06
N GLN A 768 21.92 -7.77 3.88
CA GLN A 768 22.22 -6.42 3.44
C GLN A 768 23.73 -6.23 3.28
N THR A 769 24.11 -5.53 2.23
CA THR A 769 25.50 -5.36 1.81
C THR A 769 25.84 -3.89 1.63
N GLY A 770 27.14 -3.58 1.59
CA GLY A 770 27.62 -2.21 1.53
C GLY A 770 27.79 -1.57 2.90
N THR A 771 27.76 -0.24 2.95
CA THR A 771 28.04 0.56 4.16
C THR A 771 26.95 1.60 4.43
N ALA A 772 25.84 1.54 3.70
CA ALA A 772 24.73 2.47 3.86
C ALA A 772 23.71 1.91 4.85
N ALA A 773 23.01 2.81 5.55
CA ALA A 773 21.81 2.48 6.29
C ALA A 773 20.70 2.13 5.28
N ILE A 774 20.33 0.84 5.23
CA ILE A 774 19.30 0.32 4.33
C ILE A 774 18.31 -0.54 5.11
N ASP A 775 17.03 -0.52 4.75
CA ASP A 775 15.99 -1.23 5.50
C ASP A 775 15.77 -2.65 4.96
N GLY A 776 15.52 -3.61 5.85
CA GLY A 776 15.34 -5.01 5.52
C GLY A 776 14.02 -5.52 6.07
N ARG A 777 13.24 -6.22 5.25
CA ARG A 777 11.95 -6.77 5.68
C ARG A 777 11.81 -8.24 5.28
N GLY A 778 11.35 -9.08 6.19
CA GLY A 778 10.99 -10.47 5.94
C GLY A 778 9.54 -10.62 5.45
N ASN A 779 9.01 -11.84 5.57
CA ASN A 779 7.72 -12.29 5.08
C ASN A 779 6.99 -13.11 6.16
N GLU A 780 6.22 -14.15 5.78
CA GLU A 780 5.48 -15.01 6.72
C GLU A 780 6.26 -16.29 7.13
N LEU A 781 7.50 -16.43 6.66
CA LEU A 781 8.37 -17.58 6.93
C LEU A 781 9.33 -17.27 8.09
N ALA A 782 10.00 -18.31 8.59
CA ALA A 782 11.13 -18.13 9.50
C ALA A 782 12.33 -17.53 8.73
N ASN A 783 12.47 -16.22 8.77
CA ASN A 783 13.47 -15.48 8.04
C ASN A 783 14.79 -15.34 8.80
N LYS A 784 15.87 -15.22 8.05
CA LYS A 784 17.18 -14.81 8.58
C LYS A 784 17.63 -13.53 7.89
N ILE A 785 17.67 -12.45 8.66
CA ILE A 785 18.00 -11.12 8.13
C ILE A 785 19.26 -10.60 8.84
N THR A 786 20.25 -10.18 8.04
CA THR A 786 21.49 -9.56 8.53
C THR A 786 21.64 -8.17 7.94
N GLY A 787 21.76 -7.18 8.82
CA GLY A 787 22.04 -5.79 8.50
C GLY A 787 23.48 -5.51 8.13
N THR A 788 23.82 -4.23 8.06
CA THR A 788 25.10 -3.70 7.65
C THR A 788 25.94 -3.26 8.87
N VAL A 789 26.87 -2.32 8.66
CA VAL A 789 27.65 -1.68 9.73
C VAL A 789 27.15 -0.26 10.05
N ALA A 790 26.04 0.15 9.44
CA ALA A 790 25.36 1.42 9.66
C ALA A 790 23.96 1.13 10.20
N GLY A 791 23.38 2.07 10.96
CA GLY A 791 22.06 1.86 11.57
C GLY A 791 20.96 1.49 10.56
N ASN A 792 20.40 0.31 10.71
CA ASN A 792 19.39 -0.31 9.87
C ASN A 792 18.02 -0.34 10.57
N THR A 793 16.94 -0.34 9.78
CA THR A 793 15.62 -0.79 10.27
C THR A 793 15.35 -2.17 9.70
N ILE A 794 15.22 -3.18 10.58
CA ILE A 794 14.99 -4.58 10.20
C ILE A 794 13.66 -5.05 10.79
N ASN A 795 12.80 -5.66 9.98
CA ASN A 795 11.54 -6.24 10.40
C ASN A 795 11.47 -7.71 9.92
N GLY A 796 11.27 -8.65 10.84
CA GLY A 796 11.15 -10.09 10.56
C GLY A 796 9.80 -10.41 9.91
N GLY A 797 8.72 -10.01 10.57
CA GLY A 797 7.36 -10.17 10.05
C GLY A 797 6.62 -11.26 10.80
N ALA A 798 6.13 -12.29 10.11
CA ALA A 798 5.55 -13.43 10.79
C ALA A 798 6.46 -14.64 10.63
N GLY A 799 6.53 -15.51 11.63
CA GLY A 799 7.43 -16.66 11.63
C GLY A 799 8.44 -16.57 12.76
N ASP A 800 9.18 -17.65 13.02
CA ASP A 800 10.23 -17.65 14.04
C ASP A 800 11.53 -17.08 13.43
N ASP A 801 11.75 -15.78 13.54
CA ASP A 801 12.79 -15.05 12.81
C ASP A 801 14.14 -14.99 13.52
N THR A 802 15.22 -14.79 12.75
CA THR A 802 16.56 -14.50 13.26
C THR A 802 17.09 -13.21 12.65
N LEU A 803 17.16 -12.16 13.46
CA LEU A 803 17.52 -10.80 13.03
C LEU A 803 18.86 -10.39 13.67
N SER A 804 19.75 -9.82 12.86
CA SER A 804 21.02 -9.25 13.32
C SER A 804 21.19 -7.86 12.74
N GLY A 805 21.23 -6.82 13.58
CA GLY A 805 21.46 -5.42 13.19
C GLY A 805 22.87 -5.22 12.64
N GLY A 806 23.87 -5.72 13.38
CA GLY A 806 25.26 -5.73 12.97
C GLY A 806 26.05 -4.67 13.73
N GLY A 807 26.19 -3.49 13.17
CA GLY A 807 26.73 -2.36 13.94
C GLY A 807 26.09 -1.05 13.50
N GLY A 808 26.29 0.00 14.29
CA GLY A 808 25.49 1.22 14.15
C GLY A 808 24.23 1.11 15.00
N ALA A 809 23.52 2.22 15.19
CA ALA A 809 22.29 2.20 15.99
C ALA A 809 21.11 1.65 15.16
N ASP A 810 20.75 0.40 15.42
CA ASP A 810 19.76 -0.38 14.69
C ASP A 810 18.38 -0.38 15.38
N VAL A 811 17.33 -0.60 14.58
CA VAL A 811 15.97 -0.87 15.06
C VAL A 811 15.48 -2.19 14.49
N LEU A 812 15.22 -3.16 15.37
CA LEU A 812 14.81 -4.53 15.00
C LEU A 812 13.38 -4.80 15.50
N PHE A 813 12.55 -5.38 14.64
CA PHE A 813 11.19 -5.84 14.95
C PHE A 813 11.04 -7.33 14.61
N GLY A 814 10.77 -8.18 15.59
CA GLY A 814 10.43 -9.59 15.38
C GLY A 814 9.00 -9.77 14.85
N ASP A 815 8.06 -8.99 15.40
CA ASP A 815 6.63 -8.99 15.10
C ASP A 815 5.88 -10.22 15.63
N THR A 816 5.62 -11.29 14.87
CA THR A 816 4.89 -12.46 15.39
C THR A 816 5.65 -13.75 15.19
N GLY A 817 5.82 -14.54 16.24
CA GLY A 817 6.63 -15.76 16.21
C GLY A 817 7.60 -15.75 17.39
N ASN A 818 8.41 -16.79 17.54
CA ASN A 818 9.44 -16.84 18.57
C ASN A 818 10.77 -16.41 17.96
N ASP A 819 11.08 -15.14 18.12
CA ASP A 819 12.14 -14.48 17.36
C ASP A 819 13.46 -14.45 18.13
N THR A 820 14.57 -14.38 17.40
CA THR A 820 15.90 -14.15 17.94
C THR A 820 16.48 -12.87 17.35
N LEU A 821 16.60 -11.85 18.18
CA LEU A 821 17.09 -10.52 17.80
C LEU A 821 18.46 -10.27 18.43
N SER A 822 19.42 -9.81 17.62
CA SER A 822 20.73 -9.34 18.05
C SER A 822 20.96 -7.92 17.53
N GLY A 823 21.07 -6.93 18.41
CA GLY A 823 21.38 -5.54 18.04
C GLY A 823 22.78 -5.45 17.45
N GLY A 824 23.79 -5.70 18.28
CA GLY A 824 25.17 -5.83 17.84
C GLY A 824 26.09 -4.85 18.52
N ALA A 825 26.42 -3.74 17.86
CA ALA A 825 27.31 -2.73 18.40
C ALA A 825 26.73 -1.34 18.21
N GLU A 826 26.96 -0.47 19.20
CA GLU A 826 26.27 0.83 19.37
C GLU A 826 24.89 0.66 20.01
N GLY A 827 24.11 1.73 20.13
CA GLY A 827 22.86 1.70 20.90
C GLY A 827 21.66 1.34 20.04
N ASP A 828 21.12 0.15 20.27
CA ASP A 828 20.08 -0.48 19.46
C ASP A 828 18.70 -0.45 20.14
N THR A 829 17.65 -0.59 19.34
CA THR A 829 16.27 -0.78 19.84
C THR A 829 15.67 -2.06 19.26
N LEU A 830 15.32 -3.00 20.14
CA LEU A 830 14.79 -4.31 19.78
C LEU A 830 13.35 -4.45 20.27
N TYR A 831 12.45 -4.87 19.39
CA TYR A 831 11.06 -5.21 19.68
C TYR A 831 10.83 -6.68 19.29
N GLY A 832 10.59 -7.57 20.26
CA GLY A 832 10.24 -8.97 20.03
C GLY A 832 8.88 -9.08 19.35
N GLY A 833 7.84 -8.59 20.03
CA GLY A 833 6.48 -8.58 19.50
C GLY A 833 5.62 -9.61 20.21
N ALA A 834 5.10 -10.60 19.48
CA ALA A 834 4.26 -11.64 20.04
C ALA A 834 4.89 -13.02 19.87
N GLY A 835 5.20 -13.67 20.98
CA GLY A 835 5.80 -15.01 21.01
C GLY A 835 6.77 -15.12 22.19
N ASN A 836 7.66 -16.10 22.16
CA ASN A 836 8.69 -16.22 23.21
C ASN A 836 10.03 -15.82 22.60
N ASP A 837 10.36 -14.56 22.74
CA ASP A 837 11.44 -13.93 21.99
C ASP A 837 12.74 -13.93 22.79
N ARG A 838 13.85 -13.92 22.06
CA ARG A 838 15.20 -13.79 22.60
C ARG A 838 15.85 -12.53 22.08
N LEU A 839 16.05 -11.57 22.98
CA LEU A 839 16.62 -10.26 22.66
C LEU A 839 18.03 -10.13 23.26
N ASP A 840 19.03 -9.90 22.40
CA ASP A 840 20.42 -9.61 22.76
C ASP A 840 20.80 -8.22 22.24
N GLY A 841 20.87 -7.23 23.13
CA GLY A 841 21.28 -5.86 22.74
C GLY A 841 22.70 -5.84 22.16
N GLY A 842 23.59 -6.68 22.69
CA GLY A 842 25.00 -6.65 22.35
C GLY A 842 25.74 -5.52 23.08
N ALA A 843 26.67 -4.86 22.41
CA ALA A 843 27.53 -3.85 23.03
C ALA A 843 26.99 -2.45 22.78
N GLY A 844 26.47 -1.79 23.80
CA GLY A 844 25.93 -0.45 23.61
C GLY A 844 25.11 0.02 24.79
N ALA A 845 24.20 0.94 24.50
CA ALA A 845 23.17 1.32 25.44
C ALA A 845 21.84 0.98 24.77
N ASP A 846 21.35 -0.22 25.02
CA ASP A 846 20.29 -0.82 24.21
C ASP A 846 18.92 -0.72 24.89
N ALA A 847 17.86 -0.65 24.08
CA ALA A 847 16.48 -0.71 24.54
C ALA A 847 15.83 -1.99 24.01
N MET A 848 15.47 -2.91 24.90
CA MET A 848 14.87 -4.19 24.55
C MET A 848 13.44 -4.28 25.08
N HIS A 849 12.51 -4.61 24.19
CA HIS A 849 11.08 -4.73 24.44
C HIS A 849 10.59 -6.08 23.93
N GLY A 850 10.22 -7.00 24.83
CA GLY A 850 9.82 -8.37 24.52
C GLY A 850 8.41 -8.39 23.93
N GLY A 851 7.45 -7.78 24.61
CA GLY A 851 6.08 -7.76 24.14
C GLY A 851 5.29 -8.87 24.81
N THR A 852 4.41 -9.56 24.08
CA THR A 852 3.58 -10.61 24.70
C THR A 852 4.23 -11.97 24.62
N GLY A 853 4.32 -12.69 25.74
CA GLY A 853 4.75 -14.09 25.78
C GLY A 853 5.81 -14.30 26.85
N ASN A 854 6.75 -15.24 26.70
CA ASN A 854 7.80 -15.43 27.72
C ASN A 854 9.15 -15.12 27.11
N ASP A 855 9.62 -13.91 27.36
CA ASP A 855 10.77 -13.36 26.65
C ASP A 855 12.06 -13.52 27.46
N THR A 856 13.18 -13.58 26.73
CA THR A 856 14.52 -13.71 27.30
C THR A 856 15.42 -12.59 26.83
N TYR A 857 15.86 -11.76 27.77
CA TYR A 857 16.77 -10.65 27.56
C TYR A 857 18.19 -11.01 27.94
N ILE A 858 19.16 -10.57 27.14
CA ILE A 858 20.58 -10.65 27.46
C ILE A 858 21.10 -9.25 27.69
N VAL A 859 21.58 -9.01 28.92
CA VAL A 859 22.09 -7.70 29.34
C VAL A 859 23.59 -7.81 29.60
N VAL A 860 24.37 -7.02 28.88
CA VAL A 860 25.84 -7.01 28.99
C VAL A 860 26.42 -5.63 29.23
N ASP A 861 25.65 -4.55 29.07
CA ASP A 861 26.01 -3.20 29.48
C ASP A 861 25.08 -2.69 30.61
N LEU A 862 25.61 -1.82 31.46
CA LEU A 862 24.84 -1.19 32.55
C LEU A 862 23.83 -0.16 32.04
N SER A 863 23.99 0.27 30.80
CA SER A 863 23.15 1.26 30.14
C SER A 863 21.95 0.63 29.41
N ASP A 864 21.91 -0.71 29.32
CA ASP A 864 20.81 -1.45 28.71
C ASP A 864 19.52 -1.28 29.53
N THR A 865 18.40 -1.22 28.82
CA THR A 865 17.07 -1.11 29.39
C THR A 865 16.17 -2.23 28.86
N VAL A 866 15.37 -2.79 29.77
CA VAL A 866 14.37 -3.84 29.48
C VAL A 866 13.00 -3.29 29.82
N GLY A 867 12.02 -3.42 28.91
CA GLY A 867 10.68 -2.87 29.12
C GLY A 867 9.54 -3.70 28.54
N GLU A 868 8.60 -4.07 29.41
CA GLU A 868 7.40 -4.91 29.14
C GLU A 868 6.09 -4.12 29.32
N ILE A 869 5.93 -2.98 28.64
CA ILE A 869 4.81 -2.05 28.90
C ILE A 869 3.46 -2.63 28.44
N ASP A 870 3.44 -3.59 27.51
CA ASP A 870 2.23 -4.08 26.83
C ASP A 870 1.79 -5.50 27.23
N ASP A 871 2.55 -6.22 28.07
CA ASP A 871 2.19 -7.57 28.54
C ASP A 871 1.80 -7.63 30.02
N ALA A 872 0.74 -8.39 30.28
CA ALA A 872 0.24 -8.71 31.61
C ALA A 872 0.08 -10.23 31.82
N THR A 873 0.61 -11.07 30.92
CA THR A 873 0.33 -12.51 30.83
C THR A 873 1.56 -13.41 30.62
N GLY A 874 2.74 -12.85 30.37
CA GLY A 874 4.05 -13.50 30.26
C GLY A 874 4.79 -13.84 31.55
N VAL A 875 5.93 -14.53 31.42
CA VAL A 875 6.93 -14.78 32.48
C VAL A 875 8.32 -14.57 31.92
N ASP A 876 8.87 -13.40 32.18
CA ASP A 876 10.03 -12.89 31.45
C ASP A 876 11.32 -13.09 32.23
N SER A 877 12.43 -13.20 31.48
CA SER A 877 13.72 -13.61 32.03
C SER A 877 14.84 -12.70 31.55
N VAL A 878 15.60 -12.14 32.50
CA VAL A 878 16.84 -11.43 32.21
C VAL A 878 18.04 -12.30 32.56
N SER A 879 18.92 -12.51 31.60
CA SER A 879 20.26 -13.05 31.81
C SER A 879 21.27 -11.91 31.75
N SER A 880 21.88 -11.56 32.88
CA SER A 880 22.77 -10.39 32.97
C SER A 880 24.20 -10.77 33.33
N SER A 881 25.19 -10.14 32.71
CA SER A 881 26.61 -10.24 33.09
C SER A 881 27.11 -9.04 33.92
N VAL A 882 26.23 -8.07 34.16
CA VAL A 882 26.45 -6.86 34.97
C VAL A 882 25.45 -6.81 36.13
N SER A 883 25.60 -5.86 37.04
CA SER A 883 24.58 -5.65 38.07
C SER A 883 23.29 -5.13 37.42
N PHE A 884 22.14 -5.71 37.78
CA PHE A 884 20.87 -5.37 37.12
C PHE A 884 19.69 -5.33 38.09
N ALA A 885 18.77 -4.42 37.83
CA ALA A 885 17.51 -4.28 38.55
C ALA A 885 16.34 -4.52 37.59
N LEU A 886 15.44 -5.45 37.92
CA LEU A 886 14.30 -5.78 37.08
C LEU A 886 13.35 -4.59 36.94
N GLY A 887 12.93 -4.31 35.70
CA GLY A 887 11.88 -3.34 35.37
C GLY A 887 10.50 -3.83 35.81
N LEU A 888 9.44 -3.10 35.46
CA LEU A 888 8.06 -3.57 35.68
C LEU A 888 7.78 -4.80 34.80
N ASN A 889 6.90 -5.69 35.28
CA ASN A 889 6.42 -6.88 34.55
C ASN A 889 7.50 -7.90 34.15
N VAL A 890 8.67 -7.90 34.82
CA VAL A 890 9.70 -8.93 34.61
C VAL A 890 9.88 -9.75 35.88
N GLU A 891 9.83 -11.08 35.79
CA GLU A 891 9.81 -11.97 36.95
C GLU A 891 11.17 -12.57 37.28
N ASN A 892 11.98 -12.95 36.29
CA ASN A 892 13.19 -13.74 36.51
C ASN A 892 14.48 -12.95 36.21
N LEU A 893 15.46 -13.08 37.09
CA LEU A 893 16.82 -12.58 36.89
C LEU A 893 17.84 -13.71 37.13
N SER A 894 18.76 -13.92 36.21
CA SER A 894 19.92 -14.79 36.37
C SER A 894 21.20 -14.02 36.08
N LEU A 895 22.03 -13.85 37.10
CA LEU A 895 23.37 -13.29 36.96
C LEU A 895 24.31 -14.35 36.39
N THR A 896 25.22 -13.93 35.53
CA THR A 896 26.15 -14.82 34.81
C THR A 896 27.60 -14.42 35.06
N GLY A 897 28.54 -15.27 34.65
CA GLY A 897 29.96 -15.05 34.85
C GLY A 897 30.43 -15.30 36.29
N THR A 898 31.56 -14.71 36.67
CA THR A 898 32.20 -14.89 37.98
C THR A 898 32.51 -13.57 38.68
N ALA A 899 32.07 -12.45 38.11
CA ALA A 899 32.25 -11.14 38.72
C ALA A 899 31.26 -10.96 39.87
N ALA A 900 31.66 -10.23 40.91
CA ALA A 900 30.76 -9.78 41.96
C ALA A 900 29.83 -8.70 41.38
N VAL A 901 28.65 -9.12 40.95
CA VAL A 901 27.58 -8.28 40.41
C VAL A 901 26.31 -8.50 41.22
N ASP A 902 25.41 -7.53 41.20
CA ASP A 902 24.27 -7.50 42.12
C ASP A 902 22.94 -7.63 41.37
N GLY A 903 21.92 -8.15 42.04
CA GLY A 903 20.60 -8.37 41.48
C GLY A 903 19.51 -7.75 42.34
N THR A 904 18.61 -6.99 41.74
CA THR A 904 17.45 -6.40 42.43
C THR A 904 16.16 -6.74 41.71
N GLY A 905 15.17 -7.28 42.41
CA GLY A 905 13.83 -7.53 41.90
C GLY A 905 12.94 -6.27 41.95
N ASN A 906 11.64 -6.47 41.73
CA ASN A 906 10.62 -5.43 41.68
C ASN A 906 9.53 -5.70 42.73
N ALA A 907 8.25 -5.43 42.43
CA ALA A 907 7.13 -5.66 43.34
C ALA A 907 6.36 -6.96 43.06
N LEU A 908 6.81 -7.76 42.09
CA LEU A 908 6.24 -9.04 41.67
C LEU A 908 6.88 -10.19 42.45
N ALA A 909 6.37 -11.41 42.28
CA ALA A 909 7.03 -12.59 42.82
C ALA A 909 8.24 -12.96 41.95
N ASN A 910 9.41 -12.43 42.27
CA ASN A 910 10.61 -12.59 41.48
C ASN A 910 11.37 -13.89 41.77
N LYS A 911 12.07 -14.40 40.76
CA LYS A 911 13.06 -15.47 40.89
C LYS A 911 14.43 -14.94 40.50
N ILE A 912 15.33 -14.81 41.48
CA ILE A 912 16.65 -14.23 41.29
C ILE A 912 17.71 -15.30 41.61
N ALA A 913 18.59 -15.56 40.65
CA ALA A 913 19.75 -16.42 40.80
C ALA A 913 21.04 -15.61 40.62
N GLY A 914 21.90 -15.64 41.63
CA GLY A 914 23.26 -15.12 41.58
C GLY A 914 24.20 -16.02 40.77
N ASN A 915 25.46 -15.61 40.71
CA ASN A 915 26.52 -16.28 39.99
C ASN A 915 27.55 -16.90 40.97
N ALA A 916 28.82 -17.02 40.57
CA ALA A 916 29.87 -17.59 41.42
C ALA A 916 30.71 -16.54 42.18
N GLY A 917 30.36 -15.26 42.04
CA GLY A 917 30.94 -14.16 42.80
C GLY A 917 30.08 -13.81 44.01
N ALA A 918 30.62 -13.04 44.95
CA ALA A 918 29.85 -12.52 46.08
C ALA A 918 28.81 -11.49 45.57
N ASN A 919 27.53 -11.88 45.56
CA ASN A 919 26.42 -11.07 45.06
C ASN A 919 25.62 -10.44 46.21
N ALA A 920 25.18 -9.19 46.04
CA ALA A 920 24.08 -8.64 46.82
C ALA A 920 22.76 -8.82 46.05
N LEU A 921 21.85 -9.63 46.61
CA LEU A 921 20.55 -9.94 46.02
C LEU A 921 19.42 -9.35 46.89
N SER A 922 18.53 -8.58 46.25
CA SER A 922 17.33 -8.03 46.88
C SER A 922 16.08 -8.46 46.11
N GLY A 923 15.11 -9.12 46.75
CA GLY A 923 13.84 -9.52 46.13
C GLY A 923 12.92 -8.32 45.87
N GLY A 924 12.83 -7.41 46.83
CA GLY A 924 12.01 -6.21 46.71
C GLY A 924 10.68 -6.38 47.44
N GLY A 925 9.57 -6.39 46.73
CA GLY A 925 8.28 -6.80 47.29
C GLY A 925 7.69 -7.93 46.46
N GLY A 926 6.77 -8.70 47.03
CA GLY A 926 6.28 -9.92 46.39
C GLY A 926 6.75 -11.14 47.16
N ASN A 927 6.46 -12.35 46.65
CA ASN A 927 6.91 -13.59 47.30
C ASN A 927 8.08 -14.17 46.50
N ASP A 928 9.29 -13.80 46.89
CA ASP A 928 10.47 -13.96 46.06
C ASP A 928 11.20 -15.28 46.30
N ARG A 929 12.02 -15.67 45.32
CA ARG A 929 12.95 -16.80 45.42
C ARG A 929 14.34 -16.34 45.05
N LEU A 930 15.22 -16.22 46.03
CA LEU A 930 16.61 -15.82 45.85
C LEU A 930 17.55 -17.02 46.05
N SER A 931 18.53 -17.17 45.16
CA SER A 931 19.62 -18.14 45.27
C SER A 931 20.94 -17.41 45.07
N GLY A 932 21.82 -17.37 46.08
CA GLY A 932 23.13 -16.70 46.02
C GLY A 932 24.08 -17.39 45.04
N GLY A 933 24.26 -18.70 45.21
CA GLY A 933 25.06 -19.51 44.29
C GLY A 933 26.35 -19.94 44.94
N ALA A 934 27.49 -19.43 44.48
CA ALA A 934 28.76 -19.60 45.17
C ALA A 934 29.37 -18.24 45.43
N GLY A 935 30.16 -18.12 46.50
CA GLY A 935 30.63 -16.82 46.97
C GLY A 935 29.99 -16.49 48.31
N ASP A 936 30.46 -15.41 48.94
CA ASP A 936 29.92 -14.96 50.22
C ASP A 936 28.80 -13.95 49.91
N ASP A 937 27.56 -14.42 49.81
CA ASP A 937 26.44 -13.64 49.27
C ASP A 937 25.66 -12.87 50.36
N VAL A 938 24.97 -11.81 49.96
CA VAL A 938 24.02 -11.07 50.83
C VAL A 938 22.63 -11.16 50.23
N LEU A 939 21.69 -11.83 50.92
CA LEU A 939 20.34 -12.06 50.44
C LEU A 939 19.31 -11.34 51.31
N ALA A 940 18.58 -10.39 50.73
CA ALA A 940 17.43 -9.73 51.34
C ALA A 940 16.16 -10.08 50.55
N GLY A 941 15.22 -10.82 51.15
CA GLY A 941 13.93 -11.11 50.51
C GLY A 941 13.12 -9.84 50.27
N GLY A 942 12.89 -9.09 51.35
CA GLY A 942 12.17 -7.83 51.30
C GLY A 942 10.77 -7.99 51.86
N ALA A 943 9.75 -7.54 51.12
CA ALA A 943 8.37 -7.56 51.58
C ALA A 943 7.57 -8.71 50.96
N GLY A 944 7.32 -9.76 51.73
CA GLY A 944 6.38 -10.81 51.38
C GLY A 944 6.76 -12.13 52.03
N LEU A 945 6.54 -13.24 51.34
CA LEU A 945 6.92 -14.59 51.77
C LEU A 945 8.06 -15.11 50.90
N ASP A 946 9.28 -14.87 51.33
CA ASP A 946 10.44 -15.11 50.49
C ASP A 946 11.12 -16.44 50.81
N ILE A 947 11.82 -16.99 49.82
CA ILE A 947 12.68 -18.17 49.97
C ILE A 947 14.10 -17.78 49.60
N LEU A 948 14.99 -17.87 50.57
CA LEU A 948 16.40 -17.50 50.44
C LEU A 948 17.26 -18.77 50.51
N THR A 949 18.17 -18.93 49.56
CA THR A 949 19.12 -20.05 49.47
C THR A 949 20.50 -19.44 49.27
N GLY A 950 21.40 -19.60 50.24
CA GLY A 950 22.74 -19.00 50.17
C GLY A 950 23.59 -19.69 49.11
N GLY A 951 23.70 -21.02 49.22
CA GLY A 951 24.55 -21.83 48.37
C GLY A 951 25.88 -22.15 49.06
N VAL A 952 26.99 -21.97 48.35
CA VAL A 952 28.34 -22.27 48.85
C VAL A 952 29.09 -20.99 49.18
N GLY A 953 29.39 -20.78 50.45
CA GLY A 953 30.18 -19.64 50.93
C GLY A 953 29.71 -19.23 52.30
N ALA A 954 30.24 -18.11 52.80
CA ALA A 954 29.77 -17.53 54.06
C ALA A 954 28.67 -16.50 53.76
N ASP A 955 27.41 -16.96 53.73
CA ASP A 955 26.29 -16.15 53.25
C ASP A 955 25.61 -15.35 54.36
N THR A 956 25.09 -14.17 54.03
CA THR A 956 24.37 -13.29 54.97
C THR A 956 22.90 -13.15 54.56
N PHE A 957 22.00 -13.65 55.38
CA PHE A 957 20.55 -13.52 55.20
C PHE A 957 20.02 -12.31 55.98
N VAL A 958 19.41 -11.36 55.29
CA VAL A 958 19.00 -10.06 55.85
C VAL A 958 17.50 -10.05 56.13
N PHE A 959 17.14 -9.78 57.39
CA PHE A 959 15.75 -9.62 57.83
C PHE A 959 15.50 -8.21 58.32
N SER A 960 14.49 -7.57 57.72
CA SER A 960 14.17 -6.18 57.97
C SER A 960 12.77 -5.98 58.55
N GLN A 961 11.96 -7.03 58.78
CA GLN A 961 10.64 -6.93 59.41
C GLN A 961 10.32 -8.21 60.19
N ALA A 962 9.60 -8.09 61.31
CA ALA A 962 8.95 -9.22 61.97
C ALA A 962 7.43 -9.14 61.74
N SER A 963 6.80 -10.27 61.43
CA SER A 963 5.40 -10.30 61.01
C SER A 963 4.67 -11.53 61.55
N ALA A 964 3.40 -11.35 61.91
CA ALA A 964 2.52 -12.44 62.31
C ALA A 964 1.90 -13.17 61.10
N THR A 965 1.99 -12.59 59.90
CA THR A 965 1.29 -13.06 58.69
C THR A 965 2.22 -13.39 57.52
N SER A 966 3.49 -12.98 57.60
CA SER A 966 4.51 -13.28 56.59
C SER A 966 5.82 -13.67 57.29
N THR A 967 6.46 -14.74 56.84
CA THR A 967 7.74 -15.22 57.40
C THR A 967 8.57 -15.79 56.27
N ASP A 968 9.77 -15.27 56.11
CA ASP A 968 10.69 -15.75 55.08
C ASP A 968 11.24 -17.14 55.44
N LYS A 969 11.77 -17.84 54.44
CA LYS A 969 12.33 -19.17 54.60
C LYS A 969 13.77 -19.21 54.11
N VAL A 970 14.68 -19.55 55.00
CA VAL A 970 16.06 -19.90 54.65
C VAL A 970 16.16 -21.40 54.40
N SER A 971 16.62 -21.78 53.21
CA SER A 971 16.50 -23.15 52.72
C SER A 971 17.69 -24.06 53.05
N ASP A 972 18.88 -23.49 53.27
CA ASP A 972 20.15 -24.21 53.29
C ASP A 972 21.20 -23.73 54.31
N PHE A 973 20.85 -22.81 55.23
CA PHE A 973 21.83 -22.20 56.15
C PHE A 973 22.83 -23.18 56.81
N CYS A 974 24.10 -22.82 56.78
CA CYS A 974 25.23 -23.65 57.17
C CYS A 974 26.26 -22.87 57.99
N SER A 975 26.13 -22.93 59.32
CA SER A 975 27.13 -22.35 60.25
C SER A 975 28.58 -22.85 60.06
N ALA A 976 28.78 -24.00 59.41
CA ALA A 976 30.11 -24.53 59.14
C ALA A 976 30.78 -23.87 57.94
N GLU A 977 29.99 -23.31 57.01
CA GLU A 977 30.46 -22.54 55.86
C GLU A 977 30.65 -21.06 56.21
N GLY A 978 29.97 -20.59 57.26
CA GLY A 978 30.17 -19.26 57.84
C GLY A 978 28.92 -18.37 57.78
N ASP A 979 27.78 -18.95 57.46
CA ASP A 979 26.53 -18.22 57.27
C ASP A 979 26.11 -17.40 58.49
N ARG A 980 25.53 -16.24 58.22
CA ARG A 980 25.10 -15.24 59.19
C ARG A 980 23.66 -14.81 58.94
N LEU A 981 23.01 -14.44 60.03
CA LEU A 981 21.73 -13.73 59.98
C LEU A 981 21.99 -12.27 60.35
N MET A 982 21.47 -11.34 59.55
CA MET A 982 21.55 -9.91 59.80
C MET A 982 20.16 -9.35 60.08
N PHE A 983 20.04 -8.54 61.12
CA PHE A 983 18.77 -7.95 61.57
C PHE A 983 18.87 -6.43 61.56
N GLN A 984 17.93 -5.76 60.89
CA GLN A 984 17.92 -4.28 60.85
C GLN A 984 17.24 -3.70 62.09
N ALA A 985 18.01 -2.99 62.92
CA ALA A 985 17.58 -2.50 64.24
C ALA A 985 16.37 -1.56 64.21
N SER A 986 16.29 -0.67 63.21
CA SER A 986 15.22 0.32 63.08
C SER A 986 13.83 -0.27 62.83
N ASN A 987 13.77 -1.49 62.30
CA ASN A 987 12.51 -2.09 61.85
C ASN A 987 12.01 -3.22 62.75
N LEU A 988 12.89 -3.76 63.60
CA LEU A 988 12.55 -4.71 64.67
C LEU A 988 12.36 -4.03 66.03
N ASP A 989 12.41 -2.69 66.05
CA ASP A 989 12.28 -1.87 67.26
C ASP A 989 13.34 -2.17 68.34
N LEU A 990 14.56 -2.53 67.90
CA LEU A 990 15.65 -2.88 68.82
C LEU A 990 16.19 -1.66 69.58
N ASP A 991 16.05 -0.47 68.99
CA ASP A 991 16.63 0.80 69.48
C ASP A 991 15.82 1.46 70.62
N LEU A 992 14.59 1.00 70.91
CA LEU A 992 13.76 1.53 72.01
C LEU A 992 14.09 0.92 73.39
N GLY A 993 15.24 0.26 73.54
CA GLY A 993 15.66 -0.37 74.80
C GLY A 993 15.05 -1.76 75.03
N HIS A 994 14.54 -2.38 73.97
CA HIS A 994 13.86 -3.67 73.98
C HIS A 994 14.73 -4.84 73.47
N GLY A 995 15.97 -4.62 73.04
CA GLY A 995 16.79 -5.72 72.48
C GLY A 995 18.30 -5.48 72.41
N LEU A 996 18.80 -4.35 72.90
CA LEU A 996 20.24 -4.05 72.93
C LEU A 996 20.64 -3.70 74.36
N ASP A 997 21.79 -4.20 74.80
CA ASP A 997 22.45 -3.74 76.01
C ASP A 997 22.78 -2.24 75.89
N PRO A 998 22.97 -1.50 77.00
CA PRO A 998 23.23 -0.06 76.96
C PRO A 998 24.47 0.38 76.17
N ASP A 999 25.36 -0.56 75.82
CA ASP A 999 26.53 -0.35 74.96
C ASP A 999 26.25 -0.65 73.47
N GLY A 1000 25.00 -0.94 73.12
CA GLY A 1000 24.55 -1.25 71.77
C GLY A 1000 24.81 -2.70 71.36
N THR A 1001 25.16 -3.59 72.28
CA THR A 1001 25.46 -5.00 71.96
C THR A 1001 24.28 -5.94 72.24
N LEU A 1002 24.23 -7.08 71.54
CA LEU A 1002 23.37 -8.20 71.90
C LEU A 1002 24.18 -9.24 72.63
N SER A 1003 23.94 -9.35 73.94
CA SER A 1003 24.48 -10.45 74.73
C SER A 1003 23.69 -11.75 74.55
N ALA A 1004 24.26 -12.85 75.03
CA ALA A 1004 23.65 -14.18 74.97
C ALA A 1004 22.27 -14.29 75.66
N ASP A 1005 21.93 -13.31 76.51
CA ASP A 1005 20.71 -13.30 77.31
C ASP A 1005 19.47 -12.86 76.52
N TYR A 1006 19.65 -12.37 75.28
CA TYR A 1006 18.59 -11.96 74.37
C TYR A 1006 18.08 -13.07 73.45
N PHE A 1007 18.57 -14.31 73.58
CA PHE A 1007 18.06 -15.43 72.77
C PHE A 1007 17.74 -16.66 73.61
N ALA A 1008 16.65 -17.35 73.26
CA ALA A 1008 16.22 -18.56 73.94
C ALA A 1008 15.73 -19.66 72.99
N ILE A 1009 15.94 -20.91 73.38
CA ILE A 1009 15.41 -22.10 72.69
C ILE A 1009 14.12 -22.55 73.37
N VAL A 1010 13.05 -22.73 72.60
CA VAL A 1010 11.75 -23.18 73.10
C VAL A 1010 11.28 -24.48 72.44
N SER A 1011 10.59 -25.33 73.20
CA SER A 1011 9.99 -26.59 72.71
C SER A 1011 8.50 -26.66 73.08
N GLY A 1012 7.59 -26.34 72.16
CA GLY A 1012 6.14 -26.40 72.40
C GLY A 1012 5.32 -25.35 71.65
N LYS A 1013 4.00 -25.30 71.91
CA LYS A 1013 3.06 -24.33 71.29
C LYS A 1013 3.04 -22.96 71.98
N THR A 1014 3.50 -22.88 73.22
CA THR A 1014 3.54 -21.65 74.02
C THR A 1014 4.95 -21.09 73.98
N MET A 1015 5.14 -19.98 73.26
CA MET A 1015 6.34 -19.16 73.29
C MET A 1015 6.35 -18.43 74.63
N GLN A 1016 7.01 -19.01 75.64
CA GLN A 1016 7.08 -18.45 76.98
C GLN A 1016 8.53 -18.14 77.30
N SER A 1017 8.84 -16.85 77.43
CA SER A 1017 10.04 -16.39 78.09
C SER A 1017 9.75 -16.00 79.54
N THR A 1018 10.79 -16.00 80.37
CA THR A 1018 10.74 -15.54 81.77
C THR A 1018 11.46 -14.20 81.97
N GLN A 1019 11.76 -13.47 80.89
CA GLN A 1019 12.60 -12.27 80.93
C GLN A 1019 11.77 -11.01 80.60
N ASN A 1020 11.88 -9.95 81.40
CA ASN A 1020 11.09 -8.72 81.21
C ASN A 1020 11.70 -7.76 80.17
N HIS A 1021 12.31 -8.31 79.11
CA HIS A 1021 12.95 -7.57 78.02
C HIS A 1021 12.72 -8.30 76.70
N GLY A 1022 12.79 -7.59 75.57
CA GLY A 1022 12.57 -8.23 74.27
C GLY A 1022 13.70 -9.20 73.93
N GLN A 1023 13.42 -10.22 73.13
CA GLN A 1023 14.35 -11.32 72.84
C GLN A 1023 13.97 -12.10 71.57
N PHE A 1024 14.95 -12.82 71.03
CA PHE A 1024 14.77 -13.77 69.93
C PHE A 1024 14.48 -15.19 70.45
N LEU A 1025 13.41 -15.82 69.97
CA LEU A 1025 12.99 -17.16 70.38
C LEU A 1025 13.09 -18.13 69.21
N PHE A 1026 13.92 -19.17 69.32
CA PHE A 1026 13.99 -20.24 68.32
C PHE A 1026 13.17 -21.47 68.75
N ASN A 1027 12.12 -21.80 67.98
CA ASN A 1027 11.30 -22.98 68.23
C ASN A 1027 11.83 -24.20 67.46
N VAL A 1028 12.36 -25.18 68.17
CA VAL A 1028 12.98 -26.37 67.55
C VAL A 1028 11.98 -27.28 66.83
N MET A 1029 10.69 -27.25 67.19
CA MET A 1029 9.67 -28.08 66.57
C MET A 1029 9.17 -27.49 65.24
N SER A 1030 8.96 -26.18 65.18
CA SER A 1030 8.54 -25.49 63.96
C SER A 1030 9.70 -25.01 63.10
N LYS A 1031 10.93 -25.01 63.64
CA LYS A 1031 12.14 -24.46 63.03
C LYS A 1031 11.99 -22.99 62.66
N THR A 1032 11.36 -22.21 63.53
CA THR A 1032 11.04 -20.79 63.29
C THR A 1032 11.70 -19.93 64.35
N LEU A 1033 12.31 -18.83 63.93
CA LEU A 1033 12.82 -17.75 64.77
C LEU A 1033 11.73 -16.69 64.93
N PHE A 1034 11.47 -16.29 66.17
CA PHE A 1034 10.48 -15.28 66.53
C PHE A 1034 11.15 -14.12 67.26
N TRP A 1035 10.57 -12.91 67.13
CA TRP A 1035 10.88 -11.73 67.94
C TRP A 1035 9.77 -11.53 68.96
N ASP A 1036 10.14 -11.54 70.23
CA ASP A 1036 9.26 -11.24 71.37
C ASP A 1036 9.68 -9.88 71.93
N ALA A 1037 8.91 -8.82 71.66
CA ALA A 1037 9.33 -7.45 71.95
C ALA A 1037 9.24 -7.08 73.44
N ASP A 1038 8.34 -7.71 74.22
CA ASP A 1038 8.10 -7.38 75.63
C ASP A 1038 8.61 -8.46 76.61
N GLY A 1039 8.81 -9.68 76.13
CA GLY A 1039 9.39 -10.79 76.88
C GLY A 1039 8.48 -11.42 77.94
N ASP A 1040 7.25 -10.92 78.13
CA ASP A 1040 6.42 -11.27 79.28
C ASP A 1040 5.56 -12.53 79.04
N SER A 1041 5.41 -13.36 80.09
CA SER A 1041 4.79 -14.69 80.00
C SER A 1041 3.28 -14.73 80.21
N GLY A 1042 2.60 -13.60 80.40
CA GLY A 1042 1.14 -13.63 80.49
C GLY A 1042 0.44 -12.38 81.04
N GLY A 1043 -0.37 -11.77 80.18
CA GLY A 1043 -1.40 -10.80 80.58
C GLY A 1043 -2.17 -10.33 79.35
N SER A 1044 -3.44 -9.94 79.53
CA SER A 1044 -4.41 -9.58 78.48
C SER A 1044 -4.05 -8.35 77.62
N GLN A 1045 -2.78 -7.88 77.66
CA GLN A 1045 -2.18 -6.85 76.80
C GLN A 1045 -0.70 -7.13 76.45
N SER A 1046 -0.26 -8.40 76.42
CA SER A 1046 1.09 -8.77 75.92
C SER A 1046 1.12 -8.73 74.38
N GLN A 1047 2.17 -8.14 73.80
CA GLN A 1047 2.41 -8.29 72.36
C GLN A 1047 2.86 -9.73 72.11
N ALA A 1048 2.12 -10.46 71.26
CA ALA A 1048 2.50 -11.81 70.92
C ALA A 1048 3.80 -11.80 70.12
N ALA A 1049 4.75 -12.68 70.45
CA ALA A 1049 5.95 -12.85 69.66
C ALA A 1049 5.61 -13.14 68.18
N VAL A 1050 6.30 -12.45 67.29
CA VAL A 1050 6.06 -12.44 65.84
C VAL A 1050 7.16 -13.20 65.12
N ALA A 1051 6.82 -13.87 64.02
CA ALA A 1051 7.80 -14.69 63.30
C ALA A 1051 8.71 -13.81 62.45
N ILE A 1052 9.99 -14.19 62.35
CA ILE A 1052 10.99 -13.52 61.52
C ILE A 1052 11.34 -14.42 60.33
N ALA A 1053 11.86 -15.61 60.63
CA ALA A 1053 12.37 -16.53 59.62
C ALA A 1053 12.07 -17.99 60.00
N SER A 1054 11.87 -18.82 58.99
CA SER A 1054 11.79 -20.28 59.11
C SER A 1054 12.98 -20.94 58.43
N PHE A 1055 13.41 -22.08 58.96
CA PHE A 1055 14.62 -22.75 58.52
C PHE A 1055 14.38 -24.21 58.16
N ASN A 1056 15.10 -24.70 57.16
CA ASN A 1056 14.98 -26.08 56.69
C ASN A 1056 16.21 -26.94 56.96
N PHE A 1057 16.60 -27.10 58.23
CA PHE A 1057 17.74 -27.95 58.60
C PHE A 1057 17.39 -29.43 58.73
N ALA A 1058 18.32 -30.32 58.37
CA ALA A 1058 18.16 -31.77 58.46
C ALA A 1058 18.29 -32.34 59.90
N SER A 1059 18.85 -31.59 60.87
CA SER A 1059 19.03 -32.06 62.25
C SER A 1059 18.96 -30.95 63.31
N ASP A 1060 18.51 -31.30 64.52
CA ASP A 1060 18.43 -30.41 65.69
C ASP A 1060 19.81 -29.95 66.20
N ILE A 1061 20.89 -30.63 65.80
CA ILE A 1061 22.27 -30.26 66.15
C ILE A 1061 22.67 -28.93 65.49
N ILE A 1062 22.18 -28.68 64.26
CA ILE A 1062 22.43 -27.44 63.53
C ILE A 1062 21.74 -26.26 64.23
N ALA A 1063 20.52 -26.46 64.74
CA ALA A 1063 19.81 -25.45 65.53
C ALA A 1063 20.57 -25.03 66.80
N LYS A 1064 21.29 -25.97 67.42
CA LYS A 1064 22.14 -25.67 68.58
C LYS A 1064 23.41 -24.94 68.17
N ASN A 1065 24.05 -25.30 67.05
CA ASN A 1065 25.23 -24.61 66.54
C ASN A 1065 24.92 -23.17 66.06
N LEU A 1066 23.75 -22.96 65.45
CA LEU A 1066 23.19 -21.64 65.12
C LEU A 1066 23.10 -20.73 66.36
N LEU A 1067 23.05 -21.33 67.56
CA LEU A 1067 22.92 -20.69 68.87
C LEU A 1067 24.10 -20.97 69.82
N ASP A 1068 25.20 -21.60 69.39
CA ASP A 1068 26.39 -21.85 70.22
C ASP A 1068 27.62 -21.10 69.66
N GLY A 1069 27.53 -20.51 68.45
CA GLY A 1069 28.57 -19.70 67.79
C GLY A 1069 28.05 -18.35 67.29
N TRP A 1070 27.64 -17.48 68.21
CA TRP A 1070 26.93 -16.22 67.97
C TRP A 1070 27.78 -15.17 67.24
N ASP A 1071 27.92 -15.30 65.92
CA ASP A 1071 28.55 -14.32 65.04
C ASP A 1071 27.45 -13.55 64.29
N PHE A 1072 26.57 -12.86 65.04
CA PHE A 1072 25.61 -11.91 64.47
C PHE A 1072 26.36 -10.63 64.09
N GLY A 1073 26.56 -10.39 62.80
CA GLY A 1073 27.03 -9.11 62.32
C GLY A 1073 25.94 -8.06 62.49
N PHE A 1074 26.11 -7.14 63.44
CA PHE A 1074 25.26 -5.96 63.58
C PHE A 1074 25.92 -4.79 62.84
N GLN A 1075 25.16 -4.14 61.95
CA GLN A 1075 25.48 -2.83 61.40
C GLN A 1075 24.44 -1.81 61.82
#